data_AF-A0A8S3VGP5-F1
#
_entry.id   AF-A0A8S3VGP5-F1
#
_cell.length_a   1.000
_cell.length_b   1.000
_cell.length_c   1.000
_cell.angle_alpha   90.00
_cell.angle_beta   90.00
_cell.angle_gamma   90.00
#
_symmetry.space_group_name_H-M   'P 1'
#
loop_
_entity.id
_entity.type
_entity.pdbx_description
1 polymer ?
#
loop_
_entity_poly.entity_id
_entity_poly.type
_entity_poly.pdbx_seq_one_letter_code
_entity_poly.pdbx_strand_id
1 'polypeptide(L)'
;MDRSYFRFNIVISVLAYLQLTTADIYLHNPRGSNNRLDEEAREVQNPNRMFDSQNNNRGGYNVGGLLYYAGSTLPIEWTNQHSCMNPNAHCELVIQYMCGDLVRDGASRGTIRTENNQCRNNDCNTDFEYGMNENFEYYQNCRYRLRNKGLFIADQNLAGNRKNARNTRQNPTGKRYGYECPEERDYYPYWEPSPWKDIVVMTNDASRCPFYQEERKFDIPNNEADCKAFRYPKNDPNGAKALWTEIASHGIPAPDCRESQFSRDNHLGNGIGGQPLVYNWTIPNTLNHEQCVMRMRYNISTGDYDGWNTSSANLASANEIFYKNLGFSEADAASDRGFVFEDNPEVKLFNDLGFELELAVNTAQYGRTFQDRSFIFAVRPQPSETSGKAIHNLNVRGKRGNIVEVFPSVEYDFVPNNLEAANGDYVHIQWTGSNTNNAGNDGNGQQRSDRNNIVLLNSQVYPEGNGVQFGPGAKYGHYGTNYPMHLDNSTFLGLSREDRESLAFNVPGAFGGELSQLDDSSPYFNLGIRQISQLGTFHYMCTRNNDFSNRDQKGRIMVSSSPTVYESIGWMGGQLKIADSKAWVRVERGTFSKLNTLKLNEWNSKDGENLMKSKGGAITVGDDFASDFIVLAPETKLTDNGKKVTVGITINEDASDIGIYRSNTENFAGWTKVDATINGGMAEFQTDQGGVFVARTESYGMAVSAPVGRTSSKEQYAYFYRLLTLQLVNEQLFDDSLHDWFERDPYTALFEVRLASSHTKFAAIGFHANPGDAVNEMGHLHDVYYQTMNTWGEVNALTMGNFYADCEYASAMDLMSKPIYYDRVDYHWYIESEVDTTTNSTTDCAYDRIIGSGITLQMAVIPGTSNAFQFDTNHQLPYEKLMNVTDNYPVEIQLNFF
;
A
#
# COMPACT_ATOMS: atom_id res chain seq x y z
N MET A 1 -71.71 5.55 -32.85
CA MET A 1 -72.52 6.19 -31.79
C MET A 1 -71.57 6.63 -30.70
N ASP A 2 -71.72 7.89 -30.28
CA ASP A 2 -70.99 8.69 -29.28
C ASP A 2 -70.45 7.91 -28.06
N ARG A 3 -69.23 8.11 -27.52
CA ARG A 3 -68.58 9.32 -26.95
C ARG A 3 -69.47 10.09 -25.97
N SER A 4 -69.57 9.62 -24.72
CA SER A 4 -69.64 10.44 -23.48
C SER A 4 -69.87 9.53 -22.27
N TYR A 5 -69.43 9.96 -21.09
CA TYR A 5 -69.59 9.33 -19.78
C TYR A 5 -68.55 8.26 -19.39
N PHE A 6 -67.33 8.70 -19.06
CA PHE A 6 -66.71 8.48 -17.75
C PHE A 6 -65.35 9.23 -17.71
N ARG A 7 -65.44 10.56 -17.63
CA ARG A 7 -64.34 11.41 -17.16
C ARG A 7 -64.87 12.16 -15.96
N PHE A 8 -64.51 11.74 -14.76
CA PHE A 8 -64.25 12.60 -13.61
C PHE A 8 -63.72 11.72 -12.47
N ASN A 9 -62.57 12.10 -11.93
CA ASN A 9 -61.89 11.51 -10.76
C ASN A 9 -61.07 10.24 -11.02
N ILE A 10 -59.86 10.43 -11.57
CA ILE A 10 -58.56 9.99 -11.02
C ILE A 10 -57.50 10.77 -11.85
N VAL A 11 -57.27 12.02 -11.45
CA VAL A 11 -56.07 12.81 -11.85
C VAL A 11 -55.32 13.13 -10.55
N ILE A 12 -55.18 12.12 -9.72
CA ILE A 12 -54.36 12.16 -8.51
C ILE A 12 -53.49 10.91 -8.61
N SER A 13 -52.17 11.11 -8.58
CA SER A 13 -51.12 10.08 -8.44
C SER A 13 -50.38 9.56 -9.68
N VAL A 14 -50.13 10.37 -10.72
CA VAL A 14 -48.93 10.17 -11.59
C VAL A 14 -48.28 11.52 -11.93
N LEU A 15 -48.13 12.39 -10.93
CA LEU A 15 -46.89 13.18 -10.88
C LEU A 15 -45.87 12.19 -10.34
N ALA A 16 -45.23 11.45 -11.26
CA ALA A 16 -44.03 10.71 -10.94
C ALA A 16 -43.13 11.70 -10.20
N TYR A 17 -42.96 11.46 -8.91
CA TYR A 17 -41.92 12.09 -8.13
C TYR A 17 -40.64 11.85 -8.93
N LEU A 18 -40.13 12.89 -9.59
CA LEU A 18 -38.72 12.99 -9.90
C LEU A 18 -38.03 13.07 -8.53
N GLN A 19 -37.92 11.92 -7.86
CA GLN A 19 -36.94 11.74 -6.81
C GLN A 19 -35.60 11.87 -7.53
N LEU A 20 -35.08 13.10 -7.54
CA LEU A 20 -33.66 13.31 -7.69
C LEU A 20 -33.04 12.52 -6.54
N THR A 21 -32.56 11.32 -6.85
CA THR A 21 -31.68 10.55 -5.98
C THR A 21 -30.41 11.37 -5.86
N THR A 22 -30.35 12.23 -4.84
CA THR A 22 -29.09 12.82 -4.38
C THR A 22 -28.30 11.67 -3.79
N ALA A 23 -27.17 11.37 -4.43
CA ALA A 23 -26.20 10.50 -3.83
C ALA A 23 -24.93 11.28 -3.55
N ASP A 24 -24.16 10.81 -2.59
CA ASP A 24 -23.35 11.75 -1.84
C ASP A 24 -21.87 11.39 -1.84
N ILE A 25 -21.01 12.38 -2.10
CA ILE A 25 -19.61 12.36 -1.63
C ILE A 25 -19.45 13.37 -0.50
N TYR A 26 -18.81 12.97 0.59
CA TYR A 26 -18.54 13.83 1.72
C TYR A 26 -17.07 13.81 2.09
N LEU A 27 -16.43 14.97 1.97
CA LEU A 27 -15.04 15.15 2.35
C LEU A 27 -14.97 15.40 3.87
N HIS A 28 -14.35 14.50 4.61
CA HIS A 28 -14.29 14.52 6.07
C HIS A 28 -13.03 15.19 6.63
N ASN A 29 -11.89 15.01 5.97
CA ASN A 29 -10.64 15.72 6.28
C ASN A 29 -9.88 16.07 4.99
N PRO A 30 -9.42 17.32 4.79
CA PRO A 30 -9.88 18.52 5.50
C PRO A 30 -11.40 18.67 5.35
N ARG A 31 -12.06 19.28 6.33
CA ARG A 31 -13.54 19.30 6.39
C ARG A 31 -14.17 19.94 5.15
N GLY A 32 -14.97 19.16 4.42
CA GLY A 32 -15.79 19.56 3.28
C GLY A 32 -16.95 20.47 3.68
N SER A 33 -17.13 21.58 2.99
CA SER A 33 -18.16 22.57 3.28
C SER A 33 -19.52 22.20 2.70
N ASN A 34 -19.60 21.49 1.57
CA ASN A 34 -20.82 21.27 0.80
C ASN A 34 -21.68 22.56 0.66
N ASN A 35 -21.07 23.68 0.25
CA ASN A 35 -21.67 25.03 0.19
C ASN A 35 -22.05 25.69 1.52
N ARG A 36 -21.94 25.02 2.67
CA ARG A 36 -22.32 25.61 3.98
C ARG A 36 -21.42 26.78 4.37
N LEU A 37 -22.02 27.75 5.05
CA LEU A 37 -21.33 28.90 5.65
C LEU A 37 -22.12 29.40 6.87
N ASP A 38 -21.66 29.06 8.08
CA ASP A 38 -22.25 29.51 9.34
C ASP A 38 -23.76 29.26 9.48
N GLU A 39 -24.24 28.13 8.96
CA GLU A 39 -25.67 27.83 8.90
C GLU A 39 -26.10 26.92 10.06
N GLU A 40 -27.06 27.39 10.86
CA GLU A 40 -27.66 26.65 11.98
C GLU A 40 -28.64 25.55 11.54
N ALA A 41 -29.16 25.66 10.32
CA ALA A 41 -30.15 24.72 9.78
C ALA A 41 -29.49 23.41 9.37
N ARG A 42 -30.23 22.30 9.40
CA ARG A 42 -29.69 20.99 8.98
C ARG A 42 -29.36 20.99 7.49
N GLU A 43 -30.26 21.57 6.70
CA GLU A 43 -30.10 21.77 5.27
C GLU A 43 -29.22 22.99 4.97
N VAL A 44 -28.41 22.88 3.93
CA VAL A 44 -27.72 24.00 3.28
C VAL A 44 -28.78 25.03 2.86
N GLN A 45 -28.61 26.29 3.25
CA GLN A 45 -29.62 27.32 2.94
C GLN A 45 -29.52 27.83 1.51
N ASN A 46 -28.31 27.84 0.93
CA ASN A 46 -28.09 28.18 -0.47
C ASN A 46 -27.19 27.16 -1.19
N PRO A 47 -27.77 26.12 -1.82
CA PRO A 47 -26.99 25.12 -2.56
C PRO A 47 -26.32 25.70 -3.83
N ASN A 48 -26.63 26.94 -4.22
CA ASN A 48 -26.03 27.58 -5.40
C ASN A 48 -24.93 28.58 -5.03
N ARG A 49 -24.46 28.60 -3.77
CA ARG A 49 -23.54 29.61 -3.26
C ARG A 49 -22.20 29.61 -4.01
N MET A 50 -21.53 28.46 -4.05
CA MET A 50 -20.15 28.32 -4.56
C MET A 50 -20.06 27.37 -5.75
N PHE A 51 -20.62 26.17 -5.65
CA PHE A 51 -20.46 25.10 -6.62
C PHE A 51 -21.66 24.14 -6.61
N ASP A 52 -21.84 23.36 -7.67
CA ASP A 52 -22.86 22.31 -7.73
C ASP A 52 -22.30 21.03 -7.09
N SER A 53 -22.69 20.74 -5.85
CA SER A 53 -22.21 19.54 -5.17
C SER A 53 -22.88 18.26 -5.68
N GLN A 54 -24.11 18.36 -6.20
CA GLN A 54 -25.04 17.24 -6.44
C GLN A 54 -25.30 16.34 -5.21
N ASN A 55 -24.78 16.72 -4.04
CA ASN A 55 -25.00 16.02 -2.78
C ASN A 55 -26.33 16.46 -2.17
N ASN A 56 -26.81 15.68 -1.20
CA ASN A 56 -27.87 16.04 -0.30
C ASN A 56 -27.51 17.33 0.47
N ASN A 57 -28.49 18.22 0.59
CA ASN A 57 -28.37 19.49 1.31
C ASN A 57 -28.06 19.31 2.81
N ARG A 58 -28.09 18.09 3.37
CA ARG A 58 -27.79 17.83 4.79
C ARG A 58 -26.31 17.63 5.13
N GLY A 59 -25.46 17.42 4.13
CA GLY A 59 -24.03 17.16 4.32
C GLY A 59 -23.19 18.42 4.47
N GLY A 60 -21.89 18.25 4.73
CA GLY A 60 -20.91 19.31 4.90
C GLY A 60 -20.77 19.86 6.33
N TYR A 61 -19.69 20.59 6.56
CA TYR A 61 -19.31 21.24 7.81
C TYR A 61 -19.47 22.77 7.69
N ASN A 62 -19.64 23.47 8.81
CA ASN A 62 -19.57 24.96 8.83
C ASN A 62 -18.10 25.41 8.94
N VAL A 63 -17.86 26.71 8.65
CA VAL A 63 -16.52 27.30 8.41
C VAL A 63 -15.43 26.85 9.38
N GLY A 64 -14.21 26.71 8.85
CA GLY A 64 -13.06 26.33 9.66
C GLY A 64 -11.81 26.14 8.82
N GLY A 65 -11.09 27.23 8.55
CA GLY A 65 -9.80 27.18 7.86
C GLY A 65 -8.69 26.60 8.73
N LEU A 66 -7.83 25.79 8.11
CA LEU A 66 -6.68 25.15 8.75
C LEU A 66 -5.37 25.67 8.15
N LEU A 67 -4.28 25.51 8.87
CA LEU A 67 -2.94 25.86 8.40
C LEU A 67 -2.18 24.56 8.19
N TYR A 68 -1.52 24.36 7.06
CA TYR A 68 -0.62 23.23 6.87
C TYR A 68 0.79 23.71 6.53
N TYR A 69 1.75 22.80 6.62
CA TYR A 69 3.13 23.05 6.25
C TYR A 69 3.50 22.24 5.02
N ALA A 70 4.25 22.86 4.11
CA ALA A 70 4.85 22.15 3.00
C ALA A 70 5.71 20.98 3.52
N GLY A 71 5.70 19.85 2.83
CA GLY A 71 6.38 18.61 3.25
C GLY A 71 5.63 17.79 4.32
N SER A 72 4.57 18.32 4.95
CA SER A 72 3.75 17.55 5.89
C SER A 72 2.77 16.60 5.18
N THR A 73 2.42 15.49 5.84
CA THR A 73 1.47 14.51 5.33
C THR A 73 0.08 14.83 5.84
N LEU A 74 -0.87 15.08 4.94
CA LEU A 74 -2.28 15.34 5.21
C LEU A 74 -3.12 14.10 4.83
N PRO A 75 -3.72 13.39 5.82
CA PRO A 75 -4.65 12.31 5.53
C PRO A 75 -5.97 12.88 5.00
N ILE A 76 -6.26 12.69 3.72
CA ILE A 76 -7.52 13.12 3.10
C ILE A 76 -8.52 11.99 3.26
N GLU A 77 -9.61 12.23 3.98
CA GLU A 77 -10.63 11.22 4.25
C GLU A 77 -11.98 11.60 3.69
N TRP A 78 -12.71 10.64 3.16
CA TRP A 78 -14.06 10.85 2.62
C TRP A 78 -14.94 9.61 2.74
N THR A 79 -16.21 9.82 2.48
CA THR A 79 -17.19 8.77 2.22
C THR A 79 -17.88 9.03 0.88
N ASN A 80 -18.24 7.96 0.18
CA ASN A 80 -19.01 8.04 -1.06
C ASN A 80 -20.15 7.04 -1.03
N GLN A 81 -21.37 7.47 -1.33
CA GLN A 81 -22.56 6.64 -1.16
C GLN A 81 -22.58 5.44 -2.11
N HIS A 82 -22.16 5.62 -3.35
CA HIS A 82 -22.03 4.53 -4.31
C HIS A 82 -20.68 3.84 -4.14
N SER A 83 -20.51 2.65 -4.69
CA SER A 83 -19.28 1.88 -4.55
C SER A 83 -18.18 2.31 -5.53
N CYS A 84 -16.95 1.98 -5.15
CA CYS A 84 -15.78 1.92 -6.02
C CYS A 84 -15.16 0.53 -5.89
N MET A 85 -14.51 0.04 -6.95
CA MET A 85 -14.02 -1.34 -7.06
C MET A 85 -15.08 -2.42 -6.79
N ASN A 86 -16.35 -2.14 -7.14
CA ASN A 86 -17.45 -3.10 -7.11
C ASN A 86 -17.92 -3.35 -8.56
N PRO A 87 -18.21 -4.59 -8.96
CA PRO A 87 -18.64 -4.91 -10.33
C PRO A 87 -19.87 -4.13 -10.86
N ASN A 88 -20.70 -3.55 -10.01
CA ASN A 88 -21.91 -2.82 -10.41
C ASN A 88 -21.65 -1.36 -10.85
N ALA A 89 -20.51 -0.76 -10.49
CA ALA A 89 -20.23 0.65 -10.75
C ALA A 89 -18.77 0.88 -11.17
N HIS A 90 -18.60 1.66 -12.24
CA HIS A 90 -17.33 2.29 -12.57
C HIS A 90 -17.19 3.59 -11.78
N CYS A 91 -16.02 3.79 -11.18
CA CYS A 91 -15.74 4.91 -10.30
C CYS A 91 -14.38 5.54 -10.63
N GLU A 92 -14.35 6.87 -10.68
CA GLU A 92 -13.15 7.69 -10.60
C GLU A 92 -13.29 8.75 -9.50
N LEU A 93 -12.35 8.75 -8.57
CA LEU A 93 -12.20 9.74 -7.52
C LEU A 93 -11.01 10.64 -7.85
N VAL A 94 -11.26 11.93 -8.00
CA VAL A 94 -10.25 12.92 -8.38
C VAL A 94 -10.13 13.95 -7.29
N ILE A 95 -8.94 14.05 -6.69
CA ILE A 95 -8.65 15.04 -5.65
C ILE A 95 -7.78 16.13 -6.28
N GLN A 96 -8.20 17.37 -6.06
CA GLN A 96 -7.56 18.55 -6.62
C GLN A 96 -7.42 19.65 -5.60
N TYR A 97 -6.53 20.59 -5.88
CA TYR A 97 -6.45 21.84 -5.14
C TYR A 97 -6.31 23.03 -6.08
N MET A 98 -6.64 24.21 -5.54
CA MET A 98 -6.39 25.50 -6.16
C MET A 98 -5.89 26.45 -5.09
N CYS A 99 -4.93 27.31 -5.42
CA CYS A 99 -4.53 28.41 -4.55
C CYS A 99 -4.46 29.70 -5.37
N GLY A 100 -4.84 30.81 -4.74
CA GLY A 100 -4.79 32.14 -5.34
C GLY A 100 -5.36 33.21 -4.42
N ASP A 101 -4.90 34.45 -4.57
CA ASP A 101 -5.27 35.60 -3.72
C ASP A 101 -6.78 35.88 -3.69
N LEU A 102 -7.49 35.46 -4.74
CA LEU A 102 -8.92 35.66 -4.88
C LEU A 102 -9.77 34.53 -4.27
N VAL A 103 -9.15 33.39 -3.93
CA VAL A 103 -9.83 32.18 -3.43
C VAL A 103 -10.32 32.44 -1.99
N ARG A 104 -11.62 32.29 -1.74
CA ARG A 104 -12.27 32.65 -0.46
C ARG A 104 -13.61 31.96 -0.25
N ASP A 105 -13.99 31.78 1.01
CA ASP A 105 -15.35 31.40 1.41
C ASP A 105 -16.31 32.61 1.45
N GLY A 106 -15.79 33.83 1.63
CA GLY A 106 -16.61 35.04 1.75
C GLY A 106 -17.40 35.11 3.07
N ALA A 107 -18.09 36.23 3.28
CA ALA A 107 -18.79 36.55 4.53
C ALA A 107 -20.32 36.33 4.46
N SER A 108 -20.85 35.95 3.29
CA SER A 108 -22.28 35.83 3.02
C SER A 108 -22.65 34.49 2.42
N ARG A 109 -23.88 34.06 2.71
CA ARG A 109 -24.51 32.86 2.12
C ARG A 109 -25.05 33.12 0.71
N GLY A 110 -25.03 34.36 0.25
CA GLY A 110 -25.48 34.74 -1.08
C GLY A 110 -24.60 34.15 -2.19
N THR A 111 -25.18 33.93 -3.36
CA THR A 111 -24.41 33.61 -4.57
C THR A 111 -23.85 34.91 -5.16
N ILE A 112 -22.56 34.92 -5.49
CA ILE A 112 -21.88 36.04 -6.18
C ILE A 112 -22.65 36.51 -7.42
N ARG A 113 -22.56 37.79 -7.79
CA ARG A 113 -23.34 38.37 -8.91
C ARG A 113 -22.79 37.93 -10.28
N THR A 114 -23.53 38.12 -11.36
CA THR A 114 -23.09 37.68 -12.71
C THR A 114 -22.40 38.78 -13.51
N GLU A 115 -22.61 40.04 -13.12
CA GLU A 115 -22.13 41.21 -13.82
C GLU A 115 -21.36 42.09 -12.83
N ASN A 116 -20.19 42.58 -13.23
CA ASN A 116 -19.29 43.32 -12.35
C ASN A 116 -19.94 44.57 -11.73
N ASN A 117 -20.80 45.28 -12.47
CA ASN A 117 -21.53 46.45 -11.99
C ASN A 117 -22.57 46.17 -10.89
N GLN A 118 -22.83 44.89 -10.57
CA GLN A 118 -23.72 44.47 -9.48
C GLN A 118 -22.95 44.17 -8.19
N CYS A 119 -21.61 44.10 -8.25
CA CYS A 119 -20.73 43.90 -7.11
C CYS A 119 -20.20 45.24 -6.60
N ARG A 120 -19.69 45.23 -5.36
CA ARG A 120 -19.07 46.41 -4.76
C ARG A 120 -17.96 46.95 -5.67
N ASN A 121 -17.89 48.28 -5.81
CA ASN A 121 -16.90 48.98 -6.64
C ASN A 121 -16.89 48.59 -8.14
N ASN A 122 -17.98 48.00 -8.64
CA ASN A 122 -18.07 47.46 -10.00
C ASN A 122 -17.04 46.34 -10.30
N ASP A 123 -16.66 45.55 -9.30
CA ASP A 123 -15.74 44.43 -9.46
C ASP A 123 -16.11 43.28 -8.54
N CYS A 124 -16.55 42.16 -9.12
CA CYS A 124 -16.89 40.98 -8.34
C CYS A 124 -15.69 40.22 -7.79
N ASN A 125 -14.49 40.37 -8.39
CA ASN A 125 -13.31 39.68 -7.90
C ASN A 125 -12.87 40.23 -6.54
N THR A 126 -13.09 41.51 -6.27
CA THR A 126 -12.73 42.19 -5.02
C THR A 126 -13.91 42.38 -4.05
N ASP A 127 -15.09 41.86 -4.39
CA ASP A 127 -16.23 41.81 -3.48
C ASP A 127 -16.14 40.59 -2.55
N PHE A 128 -15.47 40.77 -1.41
CA PHE A 128 -15.24 39.75 -0.39
C PHE A 128 -16.50 39.37 0.41
N GLU A 129 -17.65 40.02 0.17
CA GLU A 129 -18.93 39.57 0.73
C GLU A 129 -19.23 38.14 0.28
N TYR A 130 -18.98 37.83 -1.00
CA TYR A 130 -19.30 36.54 -1.59
C TYR A 130 -18.09 35.61 -1.62
N GLY A 131 -18.35 34.32 -1.45
CA GLY A 131 -17.36 33.30 -1.68
C GLY A 131 -17.04 33.15 -3.16
N MET A 132 -15.80 32.77 -3.45
CA MET A 132 -15.28 32.61 -4.80
C MET A 132 -14.11 31.63 -4.79
N ASN A 133 -14.20 30.51 -5.51
CA ASN A 133 -13.03 29.66 -5.78
C ASN A 133 -12.47 30.02 -7.16
N GLU A 134 -13.30 29.90 -8.20
CA GLU A 134 -12.98 30.36 -9.55
C GLU A 134 -13.32 31.86 -9.72
N ASN A 135 -12.47 32.63 -10.41
CA ASN A 135 -12.67 34.07 -10.59
C ASN A 135 -13.70 34.41 -11.68
N PHE A 136 -14.06 35.69 -11.76
CA PHE A 136 -15.05 36.21 -12.71
C PHE A 136 -14.66 35.88 -14.16
N GLU A 137 -13.40 36.09 -14.55
CA GLU A 137 -12.91 35.88 -15.90
C GLU A 137 -13.04 34.42 -16.33
N TYR A 138 -12.66 33.47 -15.45
CA TYR A 138 -12.81 32.04 -15.69
C TYR A 138 -14.28 31.67 -15.93
N TYR A 139 -15.19 32.20 -15.10
CA TYR A 139 -16.62 31.98 -15.28
C TYR A 139 -17.17 32.59 -16.58
N GLN A 140 -16.76 33.81 -16.95
CA GLN A 140 -17.19 34.43 -18.20
C GLN A 140 -16.72 33.60 -19.41
N ASN A 141 -15.49 33.10 -19.38
CA ASN A 141 -14.98 32.19 -20.40
C ASN A 141 -15.86 30.96 -20.52
N CYS A 142 -16.21 30.29 -19.42
CA CYS A 142 -17.15 29.16 -19.44
C CYS A 142 -18.54 29.55 -19.97
N ARG A 143 -19.07 30.71 -19.55
CA ARG A 143 -20.40 31.22 -19.95
C ARG A 143 -20.51 31.46 -21.46
N TYR A 144 -19.44 31.89 -22.12
CA TYR A 144 -19.44 32.19 -23.55
C TYR A 144 -18.79 31.10 -24.43
N ARG A 145 -18.03 30.19 -23.84
CA ARG A 145 -17.42 29.03 -24.52
C ARG A 145 -18.51 28.13 -25.08
N LEU A 146 -18.36 27.73 -26.35
CA LEU A 146 -19.21 26.69 -26.92
C LEU A 146 -18.90 25.35 -26.25
N ARG A 147 -19.94 24.61 -25.84
CA ARG A 147 -19.76 23.29 -25.24
C ARG A 147 -19.02 22.35 -26.19
N ASN A 148 -18.26 21.43 -25.63
CA ASN A 148 -17.71 20.33 -26.41
C ASN A 148 -18.85 19.39 -26.82
N LYS A 149 -19.13 19.38 -28.13
CA LYS A 149 -20.22 18.62 -28.70
C LYS A 149 -19.96 17.12 -28.72
N GLY A 150 -18.74 16.64 -28.47
CA GLY A 150 -18.38 15.23 -28.35
C GLY A 150 -18.69 14.63 -26.98
N LEU A 151 -19.02 15.44 -25.97
CA LEU A 151 -19.27 14.91 -24.62
C LEU A 151 -20.61 14.17 -24.56
N PHE A 152 -20.62 13.02 -23.88
CA PHE A 152 -21.79 12.17 -23.69
C PHE A 152 -22.97 12.92 -23.03
N ILE A 153 -24.16 12.81 -23.61
CA ILE A 153 -25.40 13.46 -23.13
C ILE A 153 -26.56 12.50 -22.89
N ALA A 154 -26.38 11.19 -23.10
CA ALA A 154 -27.47 10.21 -23.14
C ALA A 154 -28.61 10.70 -24.08
N ASP A 155 -29.85 10.68 -23.60
CA ASP A 155 -31.07 11.16 -24.28
C ASP A 155 -31.47 12.61 -23.88
N GLN A 156 -30.66 13.30 -23.06
CA GLN A 156 -31.02 14.60 -22.49
C GLN A 156 -31.11 15.69 -23.56
N ASN A 157 -32.29 16.34 -23.63
CA ASN A 157 -32.48 17.52 -24.46
C ASN A 157 -31.93 18.78 -23.76
N LEU A 158 -30.75 19.21 -24.17
CA LEU A 158 -30.15 20.45 -23.66
C LEU A 158 -30.91 21.67 -24.22
N ALA A 159 -31.37 22.56 -23.33
CA ALA A 159 -32.32 23.62 -23.67
C ALA A 159 -31.96 24.47 -24.90
N GLY A 160 -32.97 24.77 -25.72
CA GLY A 160 -32.90 25.35 -27.07
C GLY A 160 -31.87 26.45 -27.32
N ASN A 161 -31.22 26.38 -28.49
CA ASN A 161 -30.25 27.33 -29.06
C ASN A 161 -29.04 27.76 -28.21
N ARG A 162 -28.90 27.33 -26.94
CA ARG A 162 -27.78 27.69 -26.07
C ARG A 162 -26.77 26.54 -26.01
N LYS A 163 -25.72 26.67 -26.81
CA LYS A 163 -24.65 25.68 -27.01
C LYS A 163 -23.41 26.00 -26.18
N ASN A 164 -23.52 26.42 -24.92
CA ASN A 164 -22.35 26.85 -24.12
C ASN A 164 -21.97 25.87 -22.99
N ALA A 165 -20.74 25.98 -22.48
CA ALA A 165 -20.13 25.05 -21.52
C ALA A 165 -20.79 25.01 -20.13
N ARG A 166 -21.91 25.72 -19.93
CA ARG A 166 -22.76 25.57 -18.74
C ARG A 166 -23.85 24.51 -18.91
N ASN A 167 -24.17 24.15 -20.15
CA ASN A 167 -25.20 23.18 -20.48
C ASN A 167 -24.56 21.79 -20.64
N THR A 168 -24.68 20.97 -19.60
CA THR A 168 -24.17 19.59 -19.54
C THR A 168 -25.33 18.60 -19.37
N ARG A 169 -25.06 17.29 -19.42
CA ARG A 169 -26.07 16.26 -19.11
C ARG A 169 -26.68 16.46 -17.72
N GLN A 170 -25.84 16.76 -16.72
CA GLN A 170 -26.26 16.91 -15.32
C GLN A 170 -26.86 18.28 -15.01
N ASN A 171 -26.56 19.28 -15.85
CA ASN A 171 -27.11 20.64 -15.75
C ASN A 171 -27.69 21.10 -17.10
N PRO A 172 -28.77 20.48 -17.59
CA PRO A 172 -29.27 20.71 -18.96
C PRO A 172 -29.81 22.14 -19.15
N THR A 173 -30.26 22.78 -18.07
CA THR A 173 -30.75 24.16 -18.09
C THR A 173 -29.64 25.21 -17.97
N GLY A 174 -28.41 24.81 -17.65
CA GLY A 174 -27.29 25.73 -17.40
C GLY A 174 -27.49 26.59 -16.15
N LYS A 175 -28.12 26.03 -15.11
CA LYS A 175 -28.28 26.67 -13.81
C LYS A 175 -26.92 27.02 -13.22
N ARG A 176 -26.82 28.20 -12.59
CA ARG A 176 -25.55 28.74 -12.10
C ARG A 176 -25.32 28.39 -10.63
N TYR A 177 -24.08 28.01 -10.32
CA TYR A 177 -23.56 27.74 -8.98
C TYR A 177 -22.25 28.51 -8.81
N GLY A 178 -22.27 29.59 -8.03
CA GLY A 178 -21.14 30.52 -7.94
C GLY A 178 -20.56 30.89 -9.31
N TYR A 179 -19.24 30.71 -9.43
CA TYR A 179 -18.45 30.87 -10.66
C TYR A 179 -17.89 29.54 -11.21
N GLU A 180 -18.43 28.40 -10.76
CA GLU A 180 -18.06 27.09 -11.29
C GLU A 180 -18.42 26.96 -12.78
N CYS A 181 -17.58 26.25 -13.53
CA CYS A 181 -17.86 25.84 -14.91
C CYS A 181 -18.44 24.42 -14.93
N PRO A 182 -19.74 24.22 -15.23
CA PRO A 182 -20.37 22.90 -15.21
C PRO A 182 -19.67 21.85 -16.08
N GLU A 183 -19.22 22.20 -17.29
CA GLU A 183 -18.53 21.23 -18.17
C GLU A 183 -17.17 20.78 -17.61
N GLU A 184 -16.45 21.65 -16.89
CA GLU A 184 -15.19 21.28 -16.21
C GLU A 184 -15.43 20.38 -15.00
N ARG A 185 -16.55 20.61 -14.31
CA ARG A 185 -16.98 19.77 -13.20
C ARG A 185 -17.38 18.38 -13.69
N ASP A 186 -18.29 18.32 -14.66
CA ASP A 186 -19.00 17.10 -15.09
C ASP A 186 -18.17 16.15 -15.96
N TYR A 187 -17.15 16.66 -16.66
CA TYR A 187 -16.38 15.87 -17.61
C TYR A 187 -14.89 16.00 -17.32
N TYR A 188 -14.33 14.90 -16.82
CA TYR A 188 -12.91 14.78 -16.50
C TYR A 188 -12.25 13.67 -17.34
N PRO A 189 -11.02 13.87 -17.84
CA PRO A 189 -10.22 15.10 -17.79
C PRO A 189 -10.81 16.25 -18.60
N TYR A 190 -10.71 17.48 -18.09
CA TYR A 190 -11.24 18.63 -18.79
C TYR A 190 -10.37 18.96 -20.02
N TRP A 191 -11.02 19.32 -21.11
CA TRP A 191 -10.40 19.49 -22.42
C TRP A 191 -9.85 20.90 -22.65
N GLU A 192 -9.91 21.78 -21.64
CA GLU A 192 -9.42 23.16 -21.65
C GLU A 192 -8.61 23.44 -20.37
N PRO A 193 -7.83 24.53 -20.30
CA PRO A 193 -7.14 24.92 -19.09
C PRO A 193 -8.09 25.07 -17.90
N SER A 194 -7.76 24.41 -16.79
CA SER A 194 -8.46 24.50 -15.51
C SER A 194 -7.55 25.12 -14.46
N PRO A 195 -8.06 25.98 -13.55
CA PRO A 195 -7.29 26.48 -12.41
C PRO A 195 -7.05 25.41 -11.33
N TRP A 196 -7.72 24.26 -11.43
CA TRP A 196 -7.57 23.13 -10.52
C TRP A 196 -6.34 22.29 -10.89
N LYS A 197 -5.55 21.95 -9.87
CA LYS A 197 -4.34 21.12 -9.97
C LYS A 197 -4.65 19.74 -9.42
N ASP A 198 -4.37 18.71 -10.21
CA ASP A 198 -4.61 17.31 -9.84
C ASP A 198 -3.57 16.84 -8.80
N ILE A 199 -4.06 16.29 -7.68
CA ILE A 199 -3.24 15.62 -6.66
C ILE A 199 -3.16 14.15 -7.01
N VAL A 200 -4.32 13.52 -7.11
CA VAL A 200 -4.46 12.09 -7.39
C VAL A 200 -5.71 11.81 -8.22
N VAL A 201 -5.58 10.85 -9.14
CA VAL A 201 -6.69 10.17 -9.82
C VAL A 201 -6.74 8.72 -9.33
N MET A 202 -7.77 8.40 -8.56
CA MET A 202 -8.08 7.04 -8.14
C MET A 202 -9.15 6.47 -9.07
N THR A 203 -8.87 5.34 -9.72
CA THR A 203 -9.76 4.77 -10.75
C THR A 203 -9.98 3.28 -10.56
N ASN A 204 -11.11 2.75 -11.02
CA ASN A 204 -11.29 1.30 -11.10
C ASN A 204 -10.37 0.63 -12.15
N ASP A 205 -9.86 1.39 -13.12
CA ASP A 205 -9.04 0.89 -14.22
C ASP A 205 -7.70 1.66 -14.31
N ALA A 206 -6.72 1.21 -13.52
CA ALA A 206 -5.38 1.81 -13.49
C ALA A 206 -4.61 1.69 -14.81
N SER A 207 -5.08 0.89 -15.79
CA SER A 207 -4.49 0.91 -17.13
C SER A 207 -4.60 2.26 -17.82
N ARG A 208 -5.54 3.12 -17.36
CA ARG A 208 -5.75 4.49 -17.82
C ARG A 208 -4.79 5.51 -17.20
N CYS A 209 -3.97 5.14 -16.22
CA CYS A 209 -3.07 6.09 -15.56
C CYS A 209 -2.12 6.87 -16.48
N PRO A 210 -1.52 6.26 -17.52
CA PRO A 210 -0.73 7.02 -18.50
C PRO A 210 -1.52 8.20 -19.11
N PHE A 211 -2.80 8.01 -19.42
CA PHE A 211 -3.65 9.07 -19.99
C PHE A 211 -3.93 10.24 -19.04
N TYR A 212 -3.91 9.99 -17.72
CA TYR A 212 -4.05 11.05 -16.71
C TYR A 212 -2.73 11.77 -16.43
N GLN A 213 -1.59 11.14 -16.70
CA GLN A 213 -0.26 11.66 -16.42
C GLN A 213 0.41 12.35 -17.61
N GLU A 214 -0.05 12.08 -18.84
CA GLU A 214 0.45 12.71 -20.06
C GLU A 214 0.01 14.19 -20.19
N GLU A 215 0.96 15.05 -20.61
CA GLU A 215 0.66 16.46 -20.91
C GLU A 215 -0.24 16.59 -22.15
N ARG A 216 -1.32 17.37 -22.01
CA ARG A 216 -2.26 17.61 -23.11
C ARG A 216 -1.98 18.89 -23.88
N LYS A 217 -2.13 18.82 -25.20
CA LYS A 217 -2.15 19.97 -26.10
C LYS A 217 -3.60 20.43 -26.29
N PHE A 218 -3.86 21.71 -26.08
CA PHE A 218 -5.18 22.32 -26.22
C PHE A 218 -5.37 22.92 -27.63
N ASP A 219 -6.59 22.91 -28.16
CA ASP A 219 -6.97 23.48 -29.47
C ASP A 219 -7.23 25.01 -29.44
N ILE A 220 -6.82 25.69 -28.36
CA ILE A 220 -6.72 27.15 -28.29
C ILE A 220 -5.33 27.56 -28.78
N PRO A 221 -5.18 28.70 -29.50
CA PRO A 221 -3.89 29.33 -29.71
C PRO A 221 -2.98 29.28 -28.48
N ASN A 222 -1.99 28.40 -28.51
CA ASN A 222 -1.04 28.20 -27.42
C ASN A 222 0.24 29.04 -27.62
N ASN A 223 0.20 30.00 -28.56
CA ASN A 223 1.22 30.99 -28.79
C ASN A 223 0.61 32.38 -28.97
N GLU A 224 1.40 33.39 -28.66
CA GLU A 224 0.97 34.79 -28.65
C GLU A 224 0.49 35.27 -30.04
N ALA A 225 1.13 34.80 -31.12
CA ALA A 225 0.79 35.21 -32.47
C ALA A 225 -0.62 34.76 -32.86
N ASP A 226 -0.93 33.48 -32.64
CA ASP A 226 -2.23 32.90 -32.93
C ASP A 226 -3.32 33.47 -32.01
N CYS A 227 -2.99 33.79 -30.75
CA CYS A 227 -3.91 34.43 -29.81
C CYS A 227 -4.25 35.86 -30.26
N LYS A 228 -3.24 36.66 -30.63
CA LYS A 228 -3.44 38.02 -31.16
C LYS A 228 -4.18 38.01 -32.51
N ALA A 229 -4.06 36.95 -33.30
CA ALA A 229 -4.80 36.76 -34.54
C ALA A 229 -6.25 36.28 -34.31
N PHE A 230 -6.53 35.64 -33.16
CA PHE A 230 -7.86 35.16 -32.82
C PHE A 230 -8.88 36.30 -32.74
N ARG A 231 -10.07 36.05 -33.31
CA ARG A 231 -11.23 36.94 -33.25
C ARG A 231 -12.42 36.13 -32.76
N TYR A 232 -13.24 36.70 -31.87
CA TYR A 232 -14.51 36.11 -31.46
C TYR A 232 -15.68 37.04 -31.81
N PRO A 233 -16.70 36.56 -32.55
CA PRO A 233 -16.83 35.22 -33.13
C PRO A 233 -15.72 34.90 -34.14
N LYS A 234 -15.42 33.60 -34.33
CA LYS A 234 -14.31 33.13 -35.18
C LYS A 234 -14.40 33.75 -36.57
N ASN A 235 -13.35 34.46 -36.99
CA ASN A 235 -13.21 35.16 -38.27
C ASN A 235 -14.09 36.42 -38.44
N ASP A 236 -14.67 36.98 -37.38
CA ASP A 236 -15.31 38.30 -37.44
C ASP A 236 -14.23 39.42 -37.39
N PRO A 237 -14.08 40.26 -38.42
CA PRO A 237 -13.13 41.37 -38.43
C PRO A 237 -13.39 42.39 -37.31
N ASN A 238 -14.63 42.50 -36.86
CA ASN A 238 -15.08 43.37 -35.77
C ASN A 238 -15.26 42.61 -34.45
N GLY A 239 -14.90 41.32 -34.42
CA GLY A 239 -14.98 40.48 -33.24
C GLY A 239 -14.02 40.92 -32.13
N ALA A 240 -14.36 40.56 -30.90
CA ALA A 240 -13.51 40.77 -29.74
C ALA A 240 -12.14 40.10 -29.98
N LYS A 241 -11.07 40.84 -29.66
CA LYS A 241 -9.70 40.32 -29.70
C LYS A 241 -9.46 39.49 -28.44
N ALA A 242 -8.79 38.34 -28.59
CA ALA A 242 -8.31 37.64 -27.41
C ALA A 242 -7.19 38.46 -26.74
N LEU A 243 -7.19 38.43 -25.41
CA LEU A 243 -6.07 38.91 -24.61
C LEU A 243 -5.13 37.73 -24.42
N TRP A 244 -3.89 37.85 -24.92
CA TRP A 244 -2.86 36.89 -24.58
C TRP A 244 -2.46 37.09 -23.12
N THR A 245 -2.57 36.02 -22.33
CA THR A 245 -2.10 35.97 -20.96
C THR A 245 -1.20 34.75 -20.84
N GLU A 246 0.06 34.95 -20.52
CA GLU A 246 0.96 33.85 -20.19
C GLU A 246 0.63 33.36 -18.79
N ILE A 247 0.27 32.09 -18.69
CA ILE A 247 0.16 31.39 -17.42
C ILE A 247 1.37 30.46 -17.39
N ALA A 248 2.28 30.70 -16.44
CA ALA A 248 3.40 29.79 -16.23
C ALA A 248 2.87 28.37 -15.97
N SER A 249 3.57 27.35 -16.50
CA SER A 249 3.33 25.97 -16.08
C SER A 249 3.28 25.93 -14.55
N HIS A 250 2.36 25.15 -14.00
CA HIS A 250 2.19 25.04 -12.55
C HIS A 250 3.47 24.54 -11.85
N GLY A 251 4.44 23.99 -12.59
CA GLY A 251 5.71 23.52 -12.04
C GLY A 251 5.52 22.38 -11.04
N ILE A 252 4.44 21.61 -11.20
CA ILE A 252 4.10 20.46 -10.38
C ILE A 252 4.34 19.17 -11.17
N PRO A 253 4.71 18.07 -10.49
CA PRO A 253 4.74 16.75 -11.12
C PRO A 253 3.37 16.34 -11.68
N ALA A 254 3.36 15.34 -12.56
CA ALA A 254 2.13 14.66 -12.95
C ALA A 254 1.38 14.14 -11.70
N PRO A 255 0.03 14.07 -11.73
CA PRO A 255 -0.73 13.59 -10.59
C PRO A 255 -0.38 12.14 -10.27
N ASP A 256 -0.52 11.78 -8.99
CA ASP A 256 -0.56 10.39 -8.61
C ASP A 256 -1.74 9.71 -9.33
N CYS A 257 -1.55 8.49 -9.80
CA CYS A 257 -2.62 7.74 -10.41
C CYS A 257 -2.52 6.27 -10.01
N ARG A 258 -3.61 5.78 -9.41
CA ARG A 258 -3.66 4.45 -8.78
C ARG A 258 -5.10 3.94 -8.73
N GLU A 259 -5.26 2.70 -8.30
CA GLU A 259 -6.57 2.12 -8.09
C GLU A 259 -7.34 2.78 -6.95
N SER A 260 -8.66 2.87 -7.11
CA SER A 260 -9.57 3.23 -6.03
C SER A 260 -9.55 2.18 -4.91
N GLN A 261 -9.75 2.65 -3.68
CA GLN A 261 -10.06 1.75 -2.57
C GLN A 261 -11.47 1.18 -2.73
N PHE A 262 -11.66 -0.07 -2.30
CA PHE A 262 -13.01 -0.66 -2.25
C PHE A 262 -13.90 0.11 -1.28
N SER A 263 -15.12 0.42 -1.73
CA SER A 263 -16.18 0.97 -0.89
C SER A 263 -17.51 0.28 -1.14
N ARG A 264 -18.29 0.13 -0.06
CA ARG A 264 -19.60 -0.52 -0.12
C ARG A 264 -20.71 0.44 -0.51
N ASP A 265 -21.60 0.01 -1.40
CA ASP A 265 -22.81 0.77 -1.78
C ASP A 265 -23.74 1.05 -0.59
N ASN A 266 -24.31 2.26 -0.57
CA ASN A 266 -25.38 2.74 0.32
C ASN A 266 -25.11 2.59 1.82
N HIS A 267 -23.84 2.52 2.23
CA HIS A 267 -23.42 2.43 3.63
C HIS A 267 -22.32 3.47 3.93
N LEU A 268 -22.54 4.72 3.48
CA LEU A 268 -21.54 5.80 3.49
C LEU A 268 -20.19 5.38 2.91
N GLY A 269 -20.17 4.48 1.92
CA GLY A 269 -18.93 4.09 1.27
C GLY A 269 -17.88 3.47 2.18
N ASN A 270 -18.28 2.89 3.32
CA ASN A 270 -17.34 2.29 4.26
C ASN A 270 -16.36 1.38 3.51
N GLY A 271 -15.07 1.65 3.75
CA GLY A 271 -13.99 0.86 3.21
C GLY A 271 -13.88 -0.49 3.89
N ILE A 272 -12.83 -1.22 3.53
CA ILE A 272 -12.51 -2.49 4.17
C ILE A 272 -12.34 -2.24 5.67
N GLY A 273 -13.11 -2.99 6.45
CA GLY A 273 -13.05 -2.96 7.89
C GLY A 273 -13.81 -1.84 8.60
N GLY A 274 -14.75 -1.20 7.88
CA GLY A 274 -15.58 -0.13 8.44
C GLY A 274 -14.82 1.19 8.64
N GLN A 275 -13.59 1.28 8.13
CA GLN A 275 -12.82 2.52 8.13
C GLN A 275 -13.24 3.38 6.94
N PRO A 276 -13.20 4.72 7.08
CA PRO A 276 -13.35 5.63 5.95
C PRO A 276 -12.22 5.46 4.94
N LEU A 277 -12.49 5.89 3.72
CA LEU A 277 -11.48 5.89 2.67
C LEU A 277 -10.47 7.01 2.93
N VAL A 278 -9.20 6.76 2.62
CA VAL A 278 -8.11 7.68 2.95
C VAL A 278 -7.04 7.74 1.86
N TYR A 279 -6.58 8.96 1.58
CA TYR A 279 -5.43 9.27 0.74
C TYR A 279 -4.45 10.16 1.51
N ASN A 280 -3.25 9.66 1.79
CA ASN A 280 -2.21 10.46 2.44
C ASN A 280 -1.51 11.34 1.41
N TRP A 281 -1.77 12.64 1.45
CA TRP A 281 -1.14 13.61 0.56
C TRP A 281 0.06 14.27 1.24
N THR A 282 1.26 14.07 0.71
CA THR A 282 2.42 14.88 1.09
C THR A 282 2.34 16.23 0.36
N ILE A 283 2.16 17.29 1.13
CA ILE A 283 1.99 18.64 0.59
C ILE A 283 3.30 19.07 -0.12
N PRO A 284 3.26 19.46 -1.41
CA PRO A 284 4.47 19.79 -2.14
C PRO A 284 5.26 20.94 -1.50
N ASN A 285 6.60 20.82 -1.44
CA ASN A 285 7.48 21.87 -0.91
C ASN A 285 7.38 23.21 -1.64
N THR A 286 6.92 23.18 -2.91
CA THR A 286 6.69 24.36 -3.74
C THR A 286 5.34 25.04 -3.46
N LEU A 287 4.43 24.39 -2.74
CA LEU A 287 3.10 24.92 -2.45
C LEU A 287 3.15 25.82 -1.21
N ASN A 288 3.17 27.13 -1.42
CA ASN A 288 3.16 28.12 -0.33
C ASN A 288 2.16 29.22 -0.66
N HIS A 289 1.02 29.24 0.04
CA HIS A 289 -0.03 30.24 -0.18
C HIS A 289 -1.00 30.28 1.01
N GLU A 290 -1.48 31.46 1.37
CA GLU A 290 -2.42 31.63 2.50
C GLU A 290 -3.90 31.34 2.15
N GLN A 291 -4.18 31.00 0.89
CA GLN A 291 -5.55 30.87 0.35
C GLN A 291 -5.58 29.73 -0.67
N CYS A 292 -5.85 28.53 -0.15
CA CYS A 292 -6.00 27.31 -0.91
C CYS A 292 -7.36 26.67 -0.63
N VAL A 293 -7.89 25.95 -1.61
CA VAL A 293 -9.10 25.14 -1.49
C VAL A 293 -8.83 23.75 -2.06
N MET A 294 -9.38 22.72 -1.42
CA MET A 294 -9.33 21.35 -1.90
C MET A 294 -10.70 20.96 -2.39
N ARG A 295 -10.73 20.17 -3.47
CA ARG A 295 -11.94 19.64 -4.07
C ARG A 295 -11.77 18.16 -4.30
N MET A 296 -12.85 17.43 -4.02
CA MET A 296 -12.95 16.04 -4.36
C MET A 296 -14.11 15.85 -5.33
N ARG A 297 -13.83 15.24 -6.48
CA ARG A 297 -14.84 14.84 -7.47
C ARG A 297 -14.99 13.33 -7.46
N TYR A 298 -16.22 12.89 -7.56
CA TYR A 298 -16.59 11.49 -7.66
C TYR A 298 -17.42 11.28 -8.91
N ASN A 299 -16.76 10.77 -9.94
CA ASN A 299 -17.40 10.36 -11.17
C ASN A 299 -17.82 8.90 -11.03
N ILE A 300 -19.09 8.64 -11.30
CA ILE A 300 -19.61 7.29 -11.36
C ILE A 300 -20.31 7.04 -12.67
N SER A 301 -20.26 5.79 -13.11
CA SER A 301 -21.17 5.26 -14.10
C SER A 301 -21.58 3.83 -13.78
N THR A 302 -22.73 3.42 -14.26
CA THR A 302 -23.19 2.02 -14.20
C THR A 302 -22.30 1.13 -15.06
N GLY A 303 -22.15 -0.14 -14.70
CA GLY A 303 -21.51 -1.15 -15.57
C GLY A 303 -22.29 -1.52 -16.84
N ASP A 304 -23.48 -0.94 -17.06
CA ASP A 304 -24.39 -1.29 -18.15
C ASP A 304 -23.92 -0.79 -19.55
N TYR A 305 -23.00 0.16 -19.62
CA TYR A 305 -22.45 0.70 -20.87
C TYR A 305 -20.98 1.09 -20.71
N ASP A 306 -20.27 1.30 -21.83
CA ASP A 306 -18.90 1.80 -21.81
C ASP A 306 -18.87 3.32 -21.61
N GLY A 307 -18.75 3.75 -20.36
CA GLY A 307 -18.67 5.17 -19.99
C GLY A 307 -17.44 5.91 -20.55
N TRP A 308 -16.43 5.21 -21.06
CA TRP A 308 -15.19 5.81 -21.54
C TRP A 308 -15.18 6.06 -23.04
N ASN A 309 -15.56 5.06 -23.83
CA ASN A 309 -15.55 5.17 -25.29
C ASN A 309 -16.88 5.72 -25.86
N THR A 310 -17.87 5.97 -24.99
CA THR A 310 -19.14 6.56 -25.40
C THR A 310 -19.09 8.09 -25.41
N SER A 311 -19.45 8.66 -26.54
CA SER A 311 -19.54 10.08 -26.84
C SER A 311 -20.93 10.38 -27.40
N SER A 312 -21.30 11.65 -27.53
CA SER A 312 -22.52 12.05 -28.25
C SER A 312 -22.52 11.66 -29.73
N ALA A 313 -21.34 11.45 -30.34
CA ALA A 313 -21.19 11.14 -31.75
C ALA A 313 -21.33 9.63 -32.05
N ASN A 314 -21.17 8.78 -31.04
CA ASN A 314 -21.23 7.32 -31.16
C ASN A 314 -22.13 6.69 -30.08
N LEU A 315 -23.21 7.37 -29.70
CA LEU A 315 -24.25 6.83 -28.81
C LEU A 315 -24.75 5.44 -29.25
N ALA A 316 -24.76 5.16 -30.56
CA ALA A 316 -25.09 3.84 -31.10
C ALA A 316 -24.10 2.73 -30.65
N SER A 317 -22.82 3.05 -30.40
CA SER A 317 -21.84 2.11 -29.86
C SER A 317 -22.09 1.79 -28.38
N ALA A 318 -22.68 2.72 -27.62
CA ALA A 318 -23.15 2.42 -26.26
C ALA A 318 -24.27 1.39 -26.30
N ASN A 319 -25.21 1.54 -27.24
CA ASN A 319 -26.23 0.52 -27.51
C ASN A 319 -25.59 -0.82 -27.89
N GLU A 320 -24.49 -0.82 -28.66
CA GLU A 320 -23.77 -2.04 -29.02
C GLU A 320 -23.30 -2.87 -27.82
N ILE A 321 -22.69 -2.22 -26.84
CA ILE A 321 -22.21 -2.90 -25.63
C ILE A 321 -23.39 -3.29 -24.74
N PHE A 322 -24.40 -2.42 -24.64
CA PHE A 322 -25.60 -2.64 -23.86
C PHE A 322 -26.33 -3.93 -24.27
N TYR A 323 -26.66 -4.13 -25.55
CA TYR A 323 -27.40 -5.34 -25.97
C TYR A 323 -26.55 -6.62 -25.86
N LYS A 324 -25.23 -6.52 -26.10
CA LYS A 324 -24.32 -7.67 -25.95
C LYS A 324 -24.24 -8.13 -24.50
N ASN A 325 -24.19 -7.19 -23.56
CA ASN A 325 -24.21 -7.49 -22.12
C ASN A 325 -25.51 -8.16 -21.68
N LEU A 326 -26.62 -7.88 -22.37
CA LEU A 326 -27.91 -8.53 -22.18
C LEU A 326 -28.04 -9.89 -22.89
N GLY A 327 -27.00 -10.34 -23.59
CA GLY A 327 -26.94 -11.64 -24.26
C GLY A 327 -27.54 -11.67 -25.67
N PHE A 328 -27.82 -10.51 -26.28
CA PHE A 328 -28.28 -10.43 -27.66
C PHE A 328 -27.12 -10.49 -28.66
N SER A 329 -27.30 -11.20 -29.76
CA SER A 329 -26.30 -11.28 -30.84
C SER A 329 -26.29 -10.05 -31.74
N GLU A 330 -27.43 -9.37 -31.90
CA GLU A 330 -27.61 -8.22 -32.80
C GLU A 330 -28.49 -7.15 -32.13
N ALA A 331 -28.26 -5.89 -32.51
CA ALA A 331 -28.97 -4.72 -31.98
C ALA A 331 -30.48 -4.77 -32.26
N ASP A 332 -30.85 -5.16 -33.47
CA ASP A 332 -32.24 -5.17 -33.93
C ASP A 332 -33.06 -6.16 -33.10
N ALA A 333 -32.50 -7.33 -32.77
CA ALA A 333 -33.16 -8.33 -31.93
C ALA A 333 -33.44 -7.84 -30.50
N ALA A 334 -32.56 -6.99 -29.95
CA ALA A 334 -32.75 -6.35 -28.66
C ALA A 334 -33.80 -5.23 -28.76
N SER A 335 -33.69 -4.38 -29.78
CA SER A 335 -34.61 -3.26 -30.02
C SER A 335 -36.05 -3.71 -30.32
N ASP A 336 -36.24 -4.79 -31.09
CA ASP A 336 -37.56 -5.37 -31.37
C ASP A 336 -38.29 -5.86 -30.10
N ARG A 337 -37.50 -6.13 -29.06
CA ARG A 337 -37.96 -6.53 -27.73
C ARG A 337 -37.92 -5.38 -26.72
N GLY A 338 -37.68 -4.14 -27.17
CA GLY A 338 -37.68 -2.95 -26.33
C GLY A 338 -36.44 -2.78 -25.45
N PHE A 339 -35.40 -3.61 -25.61
CA PHE A 339 -34.12 -3.44 -24.90
C PHE A 339 -33.29 -2.34 -25.57
N VAL A 340 -33.71 -1.10 -25.35
CA VAL A 340 -33.07 0.11 -25.85
C VAL A 340 -32.56 0.97 -24.68
N PHE A 341 -31.48 1.71 -24.92
CA PHE A 341 -30.93 2.65 -23.93
C PHE A 341 -31.70 3.98 -23.95
N GLU A 342 -32.83 4.03 -23.24
CA GLU A 342 -33.66 5.23 -23.06
C GLU A 342 -34.34 5.22 -21.69
N ASP A 343 -34.96 6.34 -21.32
CA ASP A 343 -35.74 6.45 -20.08
C ASP A 343 -37.00 5.57 -20.13
N ASN A 344 -37.15 4.74 -19.09
CA ASN A 344 -38.27 3.81 -18.85
C ASN A 344 -38.71 2.97 -20.08
N PRO A 345 -37.82 2.13 -20.64
CA PRO A 345 -38.16 1.33 -21.81
C PRO A 345 -39.16 0.23 -21.46
N GLU A 346 -40.09 -0.03 -22.38
CA GLU A 346 -41.05 -1.15 -22.30
C GLU A 346 -40.43 -2.40 -22.96
N VAL A 347 -40.08 -3.42 -22.15
CA VAL A 347 -39.37 -4.62 -22.61
C VAL A 347 -40.26 -5.86 -22.71
N LYS A 348 -40.09 -6.62 -23.80
CA LYS A 348 -40.66 -7.95 -24.00
C LYS A 348 -39.72 -9.02 -23.42
N LEU A 349 -39.91 -9.38 -22.15
CA LEU A 349 -39.12 -10.42 -21.49
C LEU A 349 -39.35 -11.82 -22.07
N PHE A 350 -40.57 -12.11 -22.54
CA PHE A 350 -40.96 -13.41 -23.08
C PHE A 350 -41.38 -13.25 -24.53
N ASN A 351 -40.82 -14.08 -25.42
CA ASN A 351 -41.13 -14.02 -26.86
C ASN A 351 -42.59 -14.38 -27.16
N ASP A 352 -43.20 -15.23 -26.33
CA ASP A 352 -44.51 -15.84 -26.59
C ASP A 352 -45.65 -15.21 -25.78
N LEU A 353 -45.36 -14.21 -24.92
CA LEU A 353 -46.36 -13.54 -24.09
C LEU A 353 -46.58 -12.11 -24.57
N GLY A 354 -47.84 -11.74 -24.79
CA GLY A 354 -48.24 -10.43 -25.31
C GLY A 354 -48.30 -9.31 -24.27
N PHE A 355 -47.37 -9.26 -23.32
CA PHE A 355 -47.25 -8.15 -22.37
C PHE A 355 -45.81 -7.69 -22.23
N GLU A 356 -45.65 -6.38 -22.01
CA GLU A 356 -44.37 -5.69 -21.84
C GLU A 356 -44.23 -5.26 -20.36
N LEU A 357 -43.00 -5.18 -19.88
CA LEU A 357 -42.68 -4.57 -18.58
C LEU A 357 -41.96 -3.25 -18.80
N GLU A 358 -42.43 -2.19 -18.17
CA GLU A 358 -41.68 -0.93 -18.09
C GLU A 358 -40.55 -1.08 -17.06
N LEU A 359 -39.31 -0.88 -17.50
CA LEU A 359 -38.16 -0.84 -16.59
C LEU A 359 -38.07 0.55 -15.94
N ALA A 360 -37.76 0.64 -14.65
CA ALA A 360 -37.54 1.94 -13.98
C ALA A 360 -36.12 2.49 -14.25
N VAL A 361 -35.77 2.63 -15.53
CA VAL A 361 -34.48 3.13 -16.01
C VAL A 361 -34.53 4.64 -16.15
N ASN A 362 -33.51 5.32 -15.65
CA ASN A 362 -33.31 6.74 -15.85
C ASN A 362 -31.88 6.96 -16.35
N THR A 363 -31.71 7.13 -17.66
CA THR A 363 -30.40 7.25 -18.31
C THR A 363 -29.64 8.50 -17.86
N ALA A 364 -30.33 9.51 -17.31
CA ALA A 364 -29.68 10.65 -16.65
C ALA A 364 -28.94 10.26 -15.35
N GLN A 365 -29.24 9.10 -14.76
CA GLN A 365 -28.59 8.55 -13.56
C GLN A 365 -27.43 7.61 -13.89
N TYR A 366 -27.28 7.17 -15.14
CA TYR A 366 -26.29 6.15 -15.54
C TYR A 366 -24.84 6.66 -15.50
N GLY A 367 -24.66 7.97 -15.44
CA GLY A 367 -23.42 8.58 -15.01
C GLY A 367 -23.69 9.80 -14.16
N ARG A 368 -22.87 10.08 -13.16
CA ARG A 368 -22.96 11.28 -12.32
C ARG A 368 -21.60 11.74 -11.85
N THR A 369 -21.52 13.03 -11.53
CA THR A 369 -20.37 13.66 -10.91
C THR A 369 -20.82 14.37 -9.66
N PHE A 370 -20.41 13.83 -8.53
CA PHE A 370 -20.60 14.45 -7.22
C PHE A 370 -19.34 15.18 -6.80
N GLN A 371 -19.50 16.20 -6.00
CA GLN A 371 -18.37 17.00 -5.57
C GLN A 371 -18.57 17.52 -4.15
N ASP A 372 -17.47 17.57 -3.41
CA ASP A 372 -17.38 18.36 -2.17
C ASP A 372 -16.08 19.19 -2.20
N ARG A 373 -16.06 20.29 -1.47
CA ARG A 373 -14.93 21.22 -1.40
C ARG A 373 -14.66 21.60 0.05
N SER A 374 -13.40 21.56 0.46
CA SER A 374 -12.98 22.01 1.79
C SER A 374 -13.22 23.51 1.97
N PHE A 375 -13.20 23.98 3.21
CA PHE A 375 -12.97 25.40 3.49
C PHE A 375 -11.57 25.84 3.03
N ILE A 376 -11.37 27.15 2.97
CA ILE A 376 -10.05 27.72 2.68
C ILE A 376 -9.05 27.30 3.76
N PHE A 377 -7.88 26.83 3.33
CA PHE A 377 -6.73 26.55 4.19
C PHE A 377 -5.49 27.29 3.68
N ALA A 378 -4.50 27.43 4.56
CA ALA A 378 -3.19 28.01 4.24
C ALA A 378 -2.13 26.91 4.17
N VAL A 379 -1.11 27.10 3.35
CA VAL A 379 0.11 26.28 3.32
C VAL A 379 1.31 27.20 3.48
N ARG A 380 2.11 26.94 4.53
CA ARG A 380 3.34 27.69 4.83
C ARG A 380 4.60 26.88 4.54
N PRO A 381 5.75 27.55 4.36
CA PRO A 381 7.02 26.87 4.17
C PRO A 381 7.35 25.90 5.30
N GLN A 382 7.99 24.79 4.96
CA GLN A 382 8.50 23.83 5.93
C GLN A 382 9.50 24.52 6.88
N PRO A 383 9.35 24.42 8.22
CA PRO A 383 10.33 24.95 9.15
C PRO A 383 11.68 24.21 9.02
N SER A 384 12.79 24.94 9.07
CA SER A 384 14.13 24.39 8.80
C SER A 384 14.54 23.30 9.79
N GLU A 385 14.07 23.37 11.03
CA GLU A 385 14.28 22.37 12.08
C GLU A 385 13.64 21.01 11.78
N THR A 386 12.64 20.97 10.89
CA THR A 386 11.95 19.73 10.49
C THR A 386 12.57 19.06 9.26
N SER A 387 13.64 19.62 8.71
CA SER A 387 14.28 19.12 7.49
C SER A 387 14.70 17.65 7.64
N GLY A 388 14.28 16.79 6.71
CA GLY A 388 14.58 15.36 6.71
C GLY A 388 13.80 14.54 7.74
N LYS A 389 12.78 15.11 8.40
CA LYS A 389 11.89 14.42 9.35
C LYS A 389 10.44 14.46 8.86
N ALA A 390 9.64 13.46 9.22
CA ALA A 390 8.23 13.45 8.87
C ALA A 390 7.46 14.45 9.74
N ILE A 391 6.48 15.14 9.14
CA ILE A 391 5.54 16.01 9.85
C ILE A 391 4.14 15.42 9.67
N HIS A 392 3.59 14.90 10.77
CA HIS A 392 2.28 14.25 10.80
C HIS A 392 1.18 15.25 11.18
N ASN A 393 0.17 15.44 10.33
CA ASN A 393 -0.99 16.27 10.69
C ASN A 393 -2.01 15.45 11.48
N LEU A 394 -2.36 15.91 12.68
CA LEU A 394 -3.44 15.35 13.50
C LEU A 394 -4.58 16.36 13.57
N ASN A 395 -5.68 16.02 12.91
CA ASN A 395 -6.87 16.83 12.73
C ASN A 395 -8.09 16.19 13.43
N VAL A 396 -9.26 16.80 13.22
CA VAL A 396 -10.55 16.27 13.66
C VAL A 396 -11.56 16.34 12.50
N ARG A 397 -12.30 15.26 12.26
CA ARG A 397 -13.49 15.24 11.37
C ARG A 397 -14.78 15.26 12.18
N GLY A 398 -15.92 15.45 11.52
CA GLY A 398 -17.23 15.29 12.14
C GLY A 398 -17.87 16.60 12.60
N LYS A 399 -19.12 16.50 13.08
CA LYS A 399 -19.91 17.63 13.63
C LYS A 399 -20.69 17.24 14.89
N ARG A 400 -21.24 18.24 15.59
CA ARG A 400 -22.00 18.02 16.84
C ARG A 400 -23.26 17.20 16.60
N GLY A 401 -23.45 16.15 17.38
CA GLY A 401 -24.66 15.34 17.42
C GLY A 401 -24.35 13.84 17.52
N ASN A 402 -25.39 13.04 17.61
CA ASN A 402 -25.29 11.59 17.42
C ASN A 402 -25.37 11.20 15.93
N ILE A 403 -25.09 9.93 15.62
CA ILE A 403 -25.06 9.39 14.25
C ILE A 403 -26.32 9.73 13.41
N VAL A 404 -27.51 9.77 13.99
CA VAL A 404 -28.77 10.06 13.26
C VAL A 404 -28.94 11.55 12.99
N GLU A 405 -28.52 12.39 13.94
CA GLU A 405 -28.60 13.84 13.85
C GLU A 405 -27.61 14.41 12.84
N VAL A 406 -26.39 13.88 12.83
CA VAL A 406 -25.31 14.37 11.97
C VAL A 406 -25.37 13.80 10.57
N PHE A 407 -26.05 12.67 10.36
CA PHE A 407 -26.21 12.06 9.05
C PHE A 407 -26.71 13.08 8.02
N PRO A 408 -26.11 13.13 6.82
CA PRO A 408 -25.12 12.19 6.28
C PRO A 408 -23.64 12.54 6.54
N SER A 409 -23.37 13.57 7.36
CA SER A 409 -22.04 13.75 7.96
C SER A 409 -21.78 12.68 9.04
N VAL A 410 -20.59 12.71 9.63
CA VAL A 410 -20.19 11.80 10.72
C VAL A 410 -20.05 12.53 12.07
N GLU A 411 -20.08 11.75 13.15
CA GLU A 411 -19.75 12.20 14.51
C GLU A 411 -18.27 12.59 14.61
N TYR A 412 -17.88 13.26 15.69
CA TYR A 412 -16.49 13.65 15.88
C TYR A 412 -15.54 12.47 16.03
N ASP A 413 -14.41 12.59 15.35
CA ASP A 413 -13.32 11.64 15.47
C ASP A 413 -11.97 12.33 15.17
N PHE A 414 -10.89 11.78 15.72
CA PHE A 414 -9.53 12.22 15.36
C PHE A 414 -9.11 11.65 14.01
N VAL A 415 -8.34 12.43 13.24
CA VAL A 415 -7.84 12.03 11.93
C VAL A 415 -6.32 12.26 11.85
N PRO A 416 -5.50 11.21 11.77
CA PRO A 416 -5.89 9.80 11.83
C PRO A 416 -6.24 9.39 13.28
N ASN A 417 -7.12 8.42 13.45
CA ASN A 417 -7.44 7.84 14.77
C ASN A 417 -6.31 6.92 15.29
N ASN A 418 -5.48 6.40 14.40
CA ASN A 418 -4.27 5.65 14.67
C ASN A 418 -3.11 6.29 13.91
N LEU A 419 -2.17 6.88 14.64
CA LEU A 419 -0.97 7.46 14.07
C LEU A 419 0.25 6.63 14.50
N GLU A 420 1.08 6.23 13.54
CA GLU A 420 2.40 5.70 13.81
C GLU A 420 3.45 6.74 13.45
N ALA A 421 4.39 6.97 14.36
CA ALA A 421 5.46 7.95 14.18
C ALA A 421 6.79 7.41 14.71
N ALA A 422 7.89 7.91 14.17
CA ALA A 422 9.22 7.62 14.68
C ALA A 422 9.65 8.63 15.75
N ASN A 423 10.54 8.21 16.64
CA ASN A 423 11.20 9.15 17.53
C ASN A 423 11.98 10.21 16.73
N GLY A 424 11.76 11.49 17.05
CA GLY A 424 12.34 12.62 16.33
C GLY A 424 11.49 13.14 15.16
N ASP A 425 10.41 12.46 14.78
CA ASP A 425 9.38 13.02 13.88
C ASP A 425 8.67 14.21 14.55
N TYR A 426 7.89 14.93 13.77
CA TYR A 426 7.08 16.05 14.24
C TYR A 426 5.59 15.77 14.08
N VAL A 427 4.79 16.29 15.01
CA VAL A 427 3.33 16.29 14.92
C VAL A 427 2.82 17.73 14.88
N HIS A 428 1.84 17.98 14.01
CA HIS A 428 1.10 19.23 13.96
C HIS A 428 -0.36 18.97 14.37
N ILE A 429 -0.70 19.41 15.58
CA ILE A 429 -2.02 19.19 16.16
C ILE A 429 -2.86 20.45 16.01
N GLN A 430 -3.98 20.34 15.29
CA GLN A 430 -4.91 21.44 15.07
C GLN A 430 -6.31 20.93 14.75
N TRP A 431 -7.30 21.79 14.91
CA TRP A 431 -8.65 21.50 14.44
C TRP A 431 -9.49 22.77 14.39
N THR A 432 -10.63 22.65 13.72
CA THR A 432 -11.69 23.64 13.75
C THR A 432 -12.94 23.02 14.37
N GLY A 433 -13.68 23.83 15.11
CA GLY A 433 -15.02 23.55 15.61
C GLY A 433 -16.02 24.44 14.88
N SER A 434 -17.18 24.63 15.48
CA SER A 434 -18.23 25.52 14.95
C SER A 434 -19.01 26.13 16.10
N ASN A 435 -19.58 27.31 15.89
CA ASN A 435 -20.53 27.94 16.83
C ASN A 435 -21.98 27.89 16.30
N THR A 436 -22.17 27.31 15.13
CA THR A 436 -23.42 27.38 14.36
C THR A 436 -23.95 25.99 14.03
N ASN A 437 -23.74 25.00 14.91
CA ASN A 437 -24.38 23.69 14.72
C ASN A 437 -25.90 23.77 14.97
N ASN A 438 -26.60 22.73 14.54
CA ASN A 438 -28.02 22.54 14.78
C ASN A 438 -28.40 22.63 16.25
N ALA A 439 -29.51 23.32 16.53
CA ALA A 439 -30.11 23.34 17.85
C ALA A 439 -30.65 21.95 18.20
N GLY A 440 -30.50 21.56 19.47
CA GLY A 440 -31.01 20.28 19.97
C GLY A 440 -30.15 19.05 19.68
N ASN A 441 -29.07 19.19 18.89
CA ASN A 441 -28.13 18.08 18.69
C ASN A 441 -27.39 17.73 19.98
N ASP A 442 -27.24 16.42 20.20
CA ASP A 442 -26.54 15.83 21.33
C ASP A 442 -25.09 16.33 21.42
N GLY A 443 -24.60 16.52 22.65
CA GLY A 443 -23.22 16.90 22.93
C GLY A 443 -23.09 17.68 24.24
N ASN A 444 -21.86 17.73 24.76
CA ASN A 444 -21.57 18.47 26.01
C ASN A 444 -21.27 19.95 25.74
N GLY A 445 -21.31 20.78 26.78
CA GLY A 445 -21.08 22.22 26.71
C GLY A 445 -22.22 23.03 26.11
N GLN A 446 -21.93 24.30 25.82
CA GLN A 446 -22.85 25.28 25.26
C GLN A 446 -23.52 24.74 23.99
N GLN A 447 -24.84 24.93 23.92
CA GLN A 447 -25.63 24.48 22.78
C GLN A 447 -25.10 25.09 21.48
N ARG A 448 -25.12 24.29 20.39
CA ARG A 448 -24.64 24.65 19.05
C ARG A 448 -23.13 24.86 18.91
N SER A 449 -22.40 25.04 20.01
CA SER A 449 -20.95 25.20 19.98
C SER A 449 -20.25 23.84 19.95
N ASP A 450 -19.05 23.87 19.39
CA ASP A 450 -18.22 22.70 19.20
C ASP A 450 -16.76 22.92 19.53
N ARG A 451 -16.22 22.09 20.41
CA ARG A 451 -14.84 22.17 20.86
C ARG A 451 -14.28 20.77 20.99
N ASN A 452 -13.01 20.67 20.69
CA ASN A 452 -12.22 19.45 20.80
C ASN A 452 -11.04 19.75 21.72
N ASN A 453 -10.53 18.71 22.37
CA ASN A 453 -9.34 18.77 23.21
C ASN A 453 -8.70 17.37 23.25
N ILE A 454 -7.50 17.28 23.81
CA ILE A 454 -6.77 16.02 23.97
C ILE A 454 -6.37 15.87 25.44
N VAL A 455 -6.80 14.78 26.06
CA VAL A 455 -6.32 14.30 27.35
C VAL A 455 -5.95 12.82 27.26
N LEU A 456 -4.94 12.38 28.01
CA LEU A 456 -4.52 10.98 28.00
C LEU A 456 -5.47 10.09 28.79
N LEU A 457 -5.80 8.94 28.21
CA LEU A 457 -6.59 7.90 28.85
C LEU A 457 -5.76 7.17 29.90
N ASN A 458 -6.41 6.76 31.00
CA ASN A 458 -5.77 5.88 31.98
C ASN A 458 -5.57 4.46 31.41
N SER A 459 -4.69 3.68 32.06
CA SER A 459 -4.29 2.34 31.63
C SER A 459 -5.48 1.45 31.25
N GLN A 460 -5.26 0.61 30.24
CA GLN A 460 -6.24 -0.35 29.77
C GLN A 460 -6.63 -1.34 30.86
N VAL A 461 -7.93 -1.63 30.97
CA VAL A 461 -8.46 -2.67 31.87
C VAL A 461 -8.47 -4.04 31.16
N TYR A 462 -8.51 -4.04 29.83
CA TYR A 462 -8.52 -5.23 28.99
C TYR A 462 -7.49 -5.09 27.87
N PRO A 463 -6.80 -6.17 27.48
CA PRO A 463 -5.88 -6.15 26.34
C PRO A 463 -6.64 -5.87 25.03
N GLU A 464 -5.96 -5.22 24.09
CA GLU A 464 -6.45 -5.03 22.73
C GLU A 464 -6.51 -6.39 21.98
N GLY A 465 -7.54 -6.60 21.14
CA GLY A 465 -7.67 -7.81 20.33
C GLY A 465 -6.64 -7.89 19.18
N ASN A 466 -6.44 -9.08 18.60
CA ASN A 466 -5.37 -9.37 17.62
C ASN A 466 -5.73 -9.19 16.13
N GLY A 467 -6.83 -8.49 15.81
CA GLY A 467 -7.04 -7.90 14.47
C GLY A 467 -7.34 -8.85 13.29
N VAL A 468 -7.50 -10.17 13.51
CA VAL A 468 -7.75 -11.13 12.41
C VAL A 468 -9.24 -11.51 12.35
N GLN A 469 -9.96 -10.93 11.39
CA GLN A 469 -11.29 -11.30 10.83
C GLN A 469 -12.43 -10.26 10.97
N PHE A 470 -13.17 -10.06 9.87
CA PHE A 470 -14.38 -9.23 9.78
C PHE A 470 -15.67 -10.08 9.68
N GLY A 471 -16.64 -9.74 10.53
CA GLY A 471 -18.02 -10.28 10.70
C GLY A 471 -18.62 -9.69 11.99
N PRO A 472 -19.96 -9.70 12.26
CA PRO A 472 -20.66 -8.78 13.18
C PRO A 472 -20.45 -9.04 14.69
N GLY A 473 -19.24 -9.38 15.06
CA GLY A 473 -18.72 -9.46 16.41
C GLY A 473 -17.22 -9.19 16.36
N ALA A 474 -16.85 -7.92 16.28
CA ALA A 474 -15.49 -7.47 16.52
C ALA A 474 -15.38 -7.10 18.00
N LYS A 475 -14.57 -7.79 18.79
CA LYS A 475 -14.17 -7.22 20.08
C LYS A 475 -13.03 -6.23 19.82
N TYR A 476 -13.40 -5.00 19.48
CA TYR A 476 -12.55 -3.83 19.68
C TYR A 476 -12.34 -3.66 21.19
N GLY A 477 -11.10 -3.79 21.65
CA GLY A 477 -10.74 -3.48 23.03
C GLY A 477 -10.87 -1.99 23.28
N HIS A 478 -11.24 -1.60 24.50
CA HIS A 478 -11.37 -0.21 24.88
C HIS A 478 -9.95 0.41 25.04
N TYR A 479 -9.63 1.49 24.31
CA TYR A 479 -8.29 2.13 24.34
C TYR A 479 -7.81 2.54 25.74
N GLY A 480 -8.71 2.70 26.68
CA GLY A 480 -8.45 3.01 28.09
C GLY A 480 -9.75 3.42 28.76
N THR A 481 -9.81 3.50 30.09
CA THR A 481 -11.06 3.89 30.77
C THR A 481 -11.49 5.32 30.42
N ASN A 482 -12.78 5.65 30.53
CA ASN A 482 -13.29 7.02 30.26
C ASN A 482 -12.83 8.07 31.29
N TYR A 483 -12.02 7.68 32.28
CA TYR A 483 -11.36 8.60 33.20
C TYR A 483 -9.93 8.87 32.71
N PRO A 484 -9.58 10.15 32.43
CA PRO A 484 -8.24 10.49 31.99
C PRO A 484 -7.23 10.34 33.13
N MET A 485 -5.96 10.23 32.76
CA MET A 485 -4.86 10.32 33.72
C MET A 485 -4.81 11.71 34.35
N HIS A 486 -4.36 11.79 35.61
CA HIS A 486 -4.01 13.08 36.18
C HIS A 486 -2.88 13.72 35.36
N LEU A 487 -3.00 15.01 35.04
CA LEU A 487 -2.08 15.68 34.12
C LEU A 487 -0.62 15.57 34.59
N ASP A 488 -0.36 15.76 35.88
CA ASP A 488 1.00 15.66 36.45
C ASP A 488 1.58 14.23 36.44
N ASN A 489 0.73 13.21 36.32
CA ASN A 489 1.15 11.81 36.20
C ASN A 489 1.20 11.33 34.74
N SER A 490 0.85 12.19 33.79
CA SER A 490 0.79 11.88 32.37
C SER A 490 2.02 12.44 31.65
N THR A 491 2.49 11.72 30.64
CA THR A 491 3.52 12.16 29.69
C THR A 491 2.99 11.88 28.29
N PHE A 492 3.13 12.82 27.37
CA PHE A 492 2.56 12.70 26.03
C PHE A 492 3.57 13.19 24.99
N LEU A 493 4.11 12.29 24.17
CA LEU A 493 5.05 12.58 23.07
C LEU A 493 6.31 13.37 23.47
N GLY A 494 6.60 13.52 24.77
CA GLY A 494 7.62 14.42 25.28
C GLY A 494 7.24 15.91 25.29
N LEU A 495 5.95 16.23 25.13
CA LEU A 495 5.42 17.59 25.21
C LEU A 495 5.59 18.20 26.60
N SER A 496 5.81 19.51 26.62
CA SER A 496 5.90 20.29 27.85
C SER A 496 4.59 20.24 28.65
N ARG A 497 4.65 20.61 29.93
CA ARG A 497 3.43 20.74 30.74
C ARG A 497 2.47 21.78 30.15
N GLU A 498 3.01 22.89 29.65
CA GLU A 498 2.24 23.97 29.01
C GLU A 498 1.55 23.51 27.72
N ASP A 499 2.22 22.73 26.87
CA ASP A 499 1.60 22.15 25.67
C ASP A 499 0.45 21.20 26.03
N ARG A 500 0.63 20.38 27.06
CA ARG A 500 -0.41 19.45 27.53
C ARG A 500 -1.59 20.19 28.17
N GLU A 501 -1.35 21.28 28.90
CA GLU A 501 -2.40 22.19 29.38
C GLU A 501 -3.13 22.85 28.20
N SER A 502 -2.39 23.27 27.18
CA SER A 502 -2.95 23.88 25.97
C SER A 502 -3.83 22.91 25.20
N LEU A 503 -3.42 21.63 25.10
CA LEU A 503 -4.23 20.56 24.50
C LEU A 503 -5.46 20.20 25.33
N ALA A 504 -5.38 20.25 26.67
CA ALA A 504 -6.48 19.90 27.55
C ALA A 504 -7.55 21.00 27.63
N PHE A 505 -7.13 22.27 27.66
CA PHE A 505 -7.99 23.43 27.93
C PHE A 505 -8.11 24.43 26.77
N ASN A 506 -7.47 24.17 25.61
CA ASN A 506 -7.41 25.07 24.45
C ASN A 506 -6.89 26.48 24.81
N VAL A 507 -5.77 26.55 25.53
CA VAL A 507 -5.17 27.82 26.00
C VAL A 507 -4.53 28.58 24.82
N PRO A 508 -4.64 29.93 24.77
CA PRO A 508 -5.37 30.80 25.70
C PRO A 508 -6.89 30.81 25.43
N GLY A 509 -7.68 30.32 26.39
CA GLY A 509 -9.13 30.56 26.43
C GLY A 509 -9.42 32.02 26.81
N ALA A 510 -10.67 32.47 26.69
CA ALA A 510 -11.04 33.82 27.13
C ALA A 510 -10.76 33.99 28.64
N PHE A 511 -10.04 35.06 29.01
CA PHE A 511 -9.65 35.31 30.40
C PHE A 511 -10.90 35.50 31.28
N GLY A 512 -11.10 34.61 32.27
CA GLY A 512 -12.25 34.63 33.18
C GLY A 512 -13.48 33.83 32.71
N GLY A 513 -13.34 33.01 31.67
CA GLY A 513 -14.40 32.17 31.12
C GLY A 513 -14.64 30.82 31.81
N GLU A 514 -15.80 30.21 31.55
CA GLU A 514 -16.19 28.86 31.97
C GLU A 514 -15.52 27.80 31.07
N LEU A 515 -14.47 27.16 31.60
CA LEU A 515 -13.66 26.19 30.87
C LEU A 515 -14.01 24.73 31.19
N SER A 516 -14.89 24.44 32.15
CA SER A 516 -15.21 23.05 32.53
C SER A 516 -15.78 22.23 31.35
N GLN A 517 -16.41 22.89 30.39
CA GLN A 517 -16.92 22.30 29.15
C GLN A 517 -16.31 22.93 27.88
N LEU A 518 -15.23 23.70 28.04
CA LEU A 518 -14.52 24.46 26.99
C LEU A 518 -15.36 25.54 26.30
N ASP A 519 -16.43 26.01 26.94
CA ASP A 519 -17.41 26.89 26.28
C ASP A 519 -16.81 28.23 25.84
N ASP A 520 -15.86 28.75 26.62
CA ASP A 520 -15.13 29.99 26.31
C ASP A 520 -13.84 29.79 25.48
N SER A 521 -13.66 28.61 24.89
CA SER A 521 -12.57 28.37 23.92
C SER A 521 -12.94 28.89 22.52
N SER A 522 -11.93 29.17 21.70
CA SER A 522 -12.11 29.40 20.25
C SER A 522 -12.51 28.09 19.53
N PRO A 523 -13.33 28.15 18.45
CA PRO A 523 -13.54 26.97 17.60
C PRO A 523 -12.25 26.53 16.89
N TYR A 524 -11.32 27.43 16.59
CA TYR A 524 -10.02 27.08 16.01
C TYR A 524 -8.96 26.90 17.10
N PHE A 525 -8.22 25.79 17.01
CA PHE A 525 -7.07 25.48 17.85
C PHE A 525 -5.89 25.06 16.98
N ASN A 526 -4.70 25.51 17.33
CA ASN A 526 -3.45 25.10 16.70
C ASN A 526 -2.31 25.15 17.73
N LEU A 527 -1.72 23.99 18.04
CA LEU A 527 -0.59 23.88 18.97
C LEU A 527 0.74 24.35 18.36
N GLY A 528 0.81 24.41 17.04
CA GLY A 528 2.02 24.47 16.24
C GLY A 528 2.66 23.09 16.09
N ILE A 529 3.79 23.06 15.39
CA ILE A 529 4.57 21.84 15.20
C ILE A 529 5.34 21.54 16.50
N ARG A 530 5.33 20.27 16.94
CA ARG A 530 6.12 19.78 18.08
C ARG A 530 6.88 18.52 17.69
N GLN A 531 8.13 18.42 18.16
CA GLN A 531 8.94 17.21 17.99
C GLN A 531 8.46 16.12 18.94
N ILE A 532 8.37 14.89 18.44
CA ILE A 532 8.09 13.69 19.20
C ILE A 532 9.42 13.19 19.76
N SER A 533 9.53 13.09 21.09
CA SER A 533 10.77 12.68 21.77
C SER A 533 10.59 11.52 22.76
N GLN A 534 9.37 10.98 22.85
CA GLN A 534 9.01 9.95 23.82
C GLN A 534 8.48 8.71 23.12
N LEU A 535 9.16 7.58 23.35
CA LEU A 535 8.72 6.27 22.90
C LEU A 535 7.49 5.78 23.69
N GLY A 536 6.65 4.98 23.04
CA GLY A 536 5.51 4.33 23.67
C GLY A 536 4.23 4.42 22.86
N THR A 537 3.15 3.89 23.43
CA THR A 537 1.81 4.00 22.88
C THR A 537 0.98 4.93 23.76
N PHE A 538 0.44 5.99 23.16
CA PHE A 538 -0.32 7.03 23.84
C PHE A 538 -1.77 6.97 23.39
N HIS A 539 -2.66 6.56 24.28
CA HIS A 539 -4.10 6.59 24.06
C HIS A 539 -4.69 7.88 24.63
N TYR A 540 -5.54 8.55 23.86
CA TYR A 540 -6.11 9.83 24.24
C TYR A 540 -7.57 9.94 23.81
N MET A 541 -8.28 10.90 24.41
CA MET A 541 -9.68 11.18 24.13
C MET A 541 -9.95 12.68 24.13
N CYS A 542 -11.06 13.06 23.50
CA CYS A 542 -11.68 14.36 23.72
C CYS A 542 -12.68 14.24 24.89
N THR A 543 -12.56 15.10 25.91
CA THR A 543 -13.47 15.10 27.06
C THR A 543 -14.88 15.54 26.70
N ARG A 544 -15.04 16.35 25.65
CA ARG A 544 -16.34 16.89 25.23
C ARG A 544 -17.16 15.91 24.39
N ASN A 545 -16.47 15.11 23.59
CA ASN A 545 -17.06 14.27 22.53
C ASN A 545 -16.88 12.76 22.80
N ASN A 546 -16.65 12.38 24.06
CA ASN A 546 -16.64 11.00 24.52
C ASN A 546 -17.82 10.78 25.48
N ASP A 547 -18.80 9.96 25.06
CA ASP A 547 -20.01 9.61 25.80
C ASP A 547 -20.33 8.12 25.54
N PHE A 548 -20.39 7.33 26.62
CA PHE A 548 -20.58 5.87 26.59
C PHE A 548 -21.84 5.39 25.84
N SER A 549 -22.79 6.27 25.57
CA SER A 549 -24.03 5.94 24.86
C SER A 549 -23.87 5.81 23.34
N ASN A 550 -23.12 6.70 22.69
CA ASN A 550 -23.02 6.76 21.23
C ASN A 550 -21.84 7.56 20.64
N ARG A 551 -20.96 8.19 21.43
CA ARG A 551 -19.84 9.03 20.90
C ARG A 551 -18.50 8.60 21.50
N ASP A 552 -17.51 8.33 20.64
CA ASP A 552 -16.22 7.77 21.07
C ASP A 552 -15.02 8.45 20.39
N GLN A 553 -14.89 9.77 20.51
CA GLN A 553 -13.74 10.49 19.96
C GLN A 553 -12.45 10.16 20.75
N LYS A 554 -11.79 9.08 20.34
CA LYS A 554 -10.55 8.58 20.91
C LYS A 554 -9.53 8.30 19.81
N GLY A 555 -8.25 8.45 20.15
CA GLY A 555 -7.16 8.19 19.24
C GLY A 555 -5.98 7.53 19.93
N ARG A 556 -5.05 7.05 19.11
CA ARG A 556 -3.80 6.44 19.57
C ARG A 556 -2.63 6.90 18.71
N ILE A 557 -1.52 7.25 19.36
CA ILE A 557 -0.23 7.49 18.72
C ILE A 557 0.77 6.44 19.20
N MET A 558 1.39 5.72 18.28
CA MET A 558 2.44 4.74 18.55
C MET A 558 3.78 5.30 18.09
N VAL A 559 4.72 5.43 19.02
CA VAL A 559 6.06 5.97 18.75
C VAL A 559 7.10 4.88 18.90
N SER A 560 7.73 4.51 17.79
CA SER A 560 8.84 3.55 17.74
C SER A 560 10.20 4.23 17.69
N SER A 561 11.25 3.50 18.10
CA SER A 561 12.64 3.94 17.96
C SER A 561 13.07 4.14 16.51
N SER A 562 12.37 3.46 15.59
CA SER A 562 12.78 3.33 14.20
C SER A 562 11.70 3.80 13.24
N PRO A 563 12.08 4.27 12.04
CA PRO A 563 11.16 4.74 11.02
C PRO A 563 10.25 3.62 10.53
N THR A 564 8.98 3.98 10.35
CA THR A 564 7.99 3.13 9.67
C THR A 564 7.50 3.87 8.45
N VAL A 565 7.53 3.22 7.30
CA VAL A 565 7.02 3.79 6.05
C VAL A 565 5.87 2.92 5.56
N TYR A 566 4.82 3.57 5.07
CA TYR A 566 3.65 2.93 4.50
C TYR A 566 3.41 3.47 3.11
N GLU A 567 3.12 2.58 2.16
CA GLU A 567 2.66 2.99 0.84
C GLU A 567 1.52 2.10 0.37
N SER A 568 0.54 2.71 -0.30
CA SER A 568 -0.53 1.98 -0.98
C SER A 568 -0.12 1.78 -2.43
N ILE A 569 0.27 0.56 -2.79
CA ILE A 569 0.78 0.22 -4.11
C ILE A 569 -0.21 -0.71 -4.82
N GLY A 570 -0.55 -0.37 -6.06
CA GLY A 570 -1.43 -1.15 -6.92
C GLY A 570 -0.75 -1.61 -8.20
N TRP A 571 -1.53 -1.73 -9.28
CA TRP A 571 -1.13 -2.22 -10.58
C TRP A 571 -0.09 -1.34 -11.26
N MET A 572 -0.07 -0.03 -10.99
CA MET A 572 0.98 0.85 -11.53
C MET A 572 2.39 0.50 -11.02
N GLY A 573 2.49 -0.34 -9.98
CA GLY A 573 3.74 -0.58 -9.28
C GLY A 573 4.13 0.63 -8.43
N GLY A 574 5.32 0.58 -7.85
CA GLY A 574 5.81 1.62 -6.96
C GLY A 574 7.00 1.17 -6.14
N GLN A 575 7.45 2.05 -5.26
CA GLN A 575 8.54 1.75 -4.35
C GLN A 575 8.24 2.26 -2.96
N LEU A 576 8.52 1.43 -1.95
CA LEU A 576 8.50 1.77 -0.55
C LEU A 576 9.95 1.79 -0.05
N LYS A 577 10.38 2.84 0.65
CA LYS A 577 11.79 3.01 1.02
C LYS A 577 11.93 3.67 2.39
N ILE A 578 12.76 3.11 3.24
CA ILE A 578 13.16 3.73 4.50
C ILE A 578 14.19 4.85 4.22
N ALA A 579 14.16 5.90 5.03
CA ALA A 579 15.15 7.00 4.98
C ALA A 579 16.59 6.45 4.90
N ASP A 580 17.47 7.17 4.19
CA ASP A 580 18.86 6.77 3.90
C ASP A 580 19.04 5.47 3.08
N SER A 581 17.95 4.90 2.54
CA SER A 581 17.99 3.71 1.65
C SER A 581 18.40 2.41 2.31
N LYS A 582 18.38 2.32 3.65
CA LYS A 582 18.74 1.11 4.39
C LYS A 582 17.91 -0.12 3.98
N ALA A 583 16.65 0.08 3.65
CA ALA A 583 15.83 -0.93 3.03
C ALA A 583 14.82 -0.31 2.06
N TRP A 584 14.45 -1.08 1.05
CA TRP A 584 13.40 -0.72 0.12
C TRP A 584 12.70 -1.95 -0.45
N VAL A 585 11.47 -1.75 -0.89
CA VAL A 585 10.66 -2.72 -1.62
C VAL A 585 10.23 -2.08 -2.93
N ARG A 586 10.55 -2.72 -4.05
CA ARG A 586 10.11 -2.33 -5.39
C ARG A 586 9.05 -3.30 -5.88
N VAL A 587 7.97 -2.75 -6.36
CA VAL A 587 6.84 -3.47 -6.95
C VAL A 587 6.78 -3.08 -8.42
N GLU A 588 7.04 -4.03 -9.30
CA GLU A 588 6.97 -3.79 -10.74
C GLU A 588 5.52 -3.64 -11.20
N ARG A 589 5.31 -2.89 -12.29
CA ARG A 589 3.97 -2.67 -12.86
C ARG A 589 3.29 -4.01 -13.17
N GLY A 590 2.04 -4.13 -12.78
CA GLY A 590 1.21 -5.31 -12.94
C GLY A 590 1.46 -6.40 -11.90
N THR A 591 2.36 -6.20 -10.93
CA THR A 591 2.60 -7.18 -9.85
C THR A 591 1.36 -7.37 -8.99
N PHE A 592 0.70 -6.27 -8.61
CA PHE A 592 -0.60 -6.31 -7.95
C PHE A 592 -1.74 -6.08 -8.94
N SER A 593 -2.88 -6.72 -8.69
CA SER A 593 -4.14 -6.54 -9.43
C SER A 593 -5.12 -5.58 -8.75
N LYS A 594 -4.80 -5.18 -7.53
CA LYS A 594 -5.58 -4.31 -6.65
C LYS A 594 -4.64 -3.51 -5.77
N LEU A 595 -5.15 -2.43 -5.19
CA LEU A 595 -4.40 -1.64 -4.22
C LEU A 595 -4.10 -2.47 -2.96
N ASN A 596 -2.82 -2.55 -2.57
CA ASN A 596 -2.37 -3.16 -1.32
C ASN A 596 -1.57 -2.16 -0.51
N THR A 597 -1.84 -2.08 0.80
CA THR A 597 -1.05 -1.26 1.72
C THR A 597 0.13 -2.07 2.22
N LEU A 598 1.34 -1.66 1.84
CA LEU A 598 2.59 -2.23 2.35
C LEU A 598 3.13 -1.38 3.48
N LYS A 599 3.66 -2.04 4.52
CA LYS A 599 4.40 -1.43 5.62
C LYS A 599 5.83 -1.93 5.59
N LEU A 600 6.79 -1.02 5.71
CA LEU A 600 8.20 -1.35 5.86
C LEU A 600 8.72 -0.70 7.15
N ASN A 601 9.27 -1.50 8.03
CA ASN A 601 9.82 -1.07 9.30
C ASN A 601 11.21 -1.69 9.47
N GLU A 602 12.14 -0.92 10.03
CA GLU A 602 13.47 -1.38 10.40
C GLU A 602 13.56 -1.51 11.92
N TRP A 603 14.03 -2.64 12.43
CA TRP A 603 14.43 -2.76 13.83
C TRP A 603 15.93 -2.96 13.89
N ASN A 604 16.61 -2.14 14.69
CA ASN A 604 18.02 -2.39 14.92
C ASN A 604 18.23 -3.82 15.45
N SER A 605 19.38 -4.42 15.14
CA SER A 605 19.67 -5.82 15.48
C SER A 605 19.42 -6.18 16.96
N LYS A 606 19.73 -5.27 17.89
CA LYS A 606 19.52 -5.47 19.32
C LYS A 606 18.04 -5.48 19.72
N ASP A 607 17.25 -4.55 19.20
CA ASP A 607 15.81 -4.44 19.49
C ASP A 607 15.06 -5.63 18.88
N GLY A 608 15.41 -6.03 17.65
CA GLY A 608 14.86 -7.23 17.01
C GLY A 608 15.17 -8.51 17.78
N GLU A 609 16.40 -8.66 18.27
CA GLU A 609 16.79 -9.82 19.08
C GLU A 609 16.05 -9.85 20.43
N ASN A 610 15.91 -8.69 21.10
CA ASN A 610 15.15 -8.59 22.36
C ASN A 610 13.68 -8.94 22.16
N LEU A 611 13.05 -8.47 21.07
CA LEU A 611 11.67 -8.79 20.74
C LEU A 611 11.50 -10.28 20.48
N MET A 612 12.38 -10.87 19.68
CA MET A 612 12.39 -12.31 19.40
C MET A 612 12.50 -13.14 20.69
N LYS A 613 13.43 -12.80 21.59
CA LYS A 613 13.58 -13.45 22.90
C LYS A 613 12.32 -13.30 23.76
N SER A 614 11.70 -12.12 23.77
CA SER A 614 10.46 -11.87 24.54
C SER A 614 9.28 -12.74 24.10
N LYS A 615 9.31 -13.21 22.84
CA LYS A 615 8.31 -14.12 22.24
C LYS A 615 8.69 -15.60 22.36
N GLY A 616 9.82 -15.91 23.00
CA GLY A 616 10.34 -17.28 23.12
C GLY A 616 10.97 -17.83 21.83
N GLY A 617 11.23 -16.99 20.84
CA GLY A 617 11.89 -17.36 19.60
C GLY A 617 13.43 -17.23 19.67
N ALA A 618 14.11 -17.83 18.71
CA ALA A 618 15.56 -17.73 18.54
C ALA A 618 15.95 -17.79 17.06
N ILE A 619 17.05 -17.13 16.70
CA ILE A 619 17.67 -17.27 15.38
C ILE A 619 18.72 -18.36 15.44
N THR A 620 18.50 -19.44 14.70
CA THR A 620 19.36 -20.64 14.66
C THR A 620 20.20 -20.73 13.39
N VAL A 621 20.22 -19.65 12.60
CA VAL A 621 20.82 -19.60 11.27
C VAL A 621 21.79 -18.42 11.13
N GLY A 622 22.90 -18.64 10.42
CA GLY A 622 24.04 -17.71 10.32
C GLY A 622 24.71 -17.42 11.67
N ASP A 623 25.80 -16.65 11.66
CA ASP A 623 26.67 -16.45 12.84
C ASP A 623 26.41 -15.10 13.54
N ASP A 624 26.68 -14.00 12.84
CA ASP A 624 26.55 -12.63 13.35
C ASP A 624 25.56 -11.81 12.50
N PHE A 625 25.00 -10.75 13.09
CA PHE A 625 24.11 -9.85 12.37
C PHE A 625 24.89 -9.01 11.34
N ALA A 626 24.53 -9.18 10.08
CA ALA A 626 25.09 -8.42 8.97
C ALA A 626 24.18 -7.29 8.49
N SER A 627 22.96 -7.19 9.03
CA SER A 627 22.05 -6.07 8.84
C SER A 627 21.17 -5.87 10.07
N ASP A 628 20.45 -4.75 10.10
CA ASP A 628 19.26 -4.59 10.93
C ASP A 628 18.11 -5.49 10.41
N PHE A 629 17.09 -5.74 11.25
CA PHE A 629 15.91 -6.51 10.85
C PHE A 629 14.97 -5.63 10.03
N ILE A 630 14.45 -6.17 8.94
CA ILE A 630 13.48 -5.49 8.07
C ILE A 630 12.15 -6.22 8.13
N VAL A 631 11.09 -5.52 8.53
CA VAL A 631 9.74 -6.06 8.62
C VAL A 631 8.90 -5.52 7.48
N LEU A 632 8.49 -6.42 6.59
CA LEU A 632 7.59 -6.11 5.48
C LEU A 632 6.20 -6.66 5.79
N ALA A 633 5.23 -5.79 6.01
CA ALA A 633 3.84 -6.15 6.23
C ALA A 633 2.98 -5.91 4.97
N PRO A 634 1.89 -6.69 4.77
CA PRO A 634 1.46 -7.80 5.63
C PRO A 634 2.42 -8.98 5.57
N GLU A 635 2.63 -9.68 6.70
CA GLU A 635 3.58 -10.82 6.79
C GLU A 635 3.06 -12.11 6.13
N THR A 636 2.01 -11.97 5.33
CA THR A 636 1.35 -13.04 4.58
C THR A 636 1.76 -12.98 3.11
N LYS A 637 1.11 -13.79 2.27
CA LYS A 637 1.28 -13.74 0.81
C LYS A 637 0.83 -12.38 0.28
N LEU A 638 1.75 -11.70 -0.42
CA LEU A 638 1.59 -10.36 -0.99
C LEU A 638 1.02 -10.41 -2.40
N THR A 639 1.46 -11.37 -3.22
CA THR A 639 1.23 -11.41 -4.67
C THR A 639 0.52 -12.69 -5.11
N ASP A 640 -0.22 -12.62 -6.22
CA ASP A 640 -0.86 -13.76 -6.87
C ASP A 640 -0.10 -14.17 -8.15
N ASN A 641 -0.40 -15.37 -8.67
CA ASN A 641 0.09 -15.86 -9.97
C ASN A 641 1.62 -15.92 -10.13
N GLY A 642 2.35 -16.20 -9.04
CA GLY A 642 3.81 -16.38 -9.06
C GLY A 642 4.63 -15.11 -9.28
N LYS A 643 4.00 -13.93 -9.30
CA LYS A 643 4.71 -12.65 -9.32
C LYS A 643 5.38 -12.40 -7.97
N LYS A 644 6.47 -11.65 -7.94
CA LYS A 644 7.22 -11.32 -6.72
C LYS A 644 7.50 -9.83 -6.65
N VAL A 645 7.71 -9.33 -5.44
CA VAL A 645 8.27 -8.00 -5.18
C VAL A 645 9.78 -8.13 -4.97
N THR A 646 10.53 -7.10 -5.32
CA THR A 646 11.99 -7.05 -5.08
C THR A 646 12.24 -6.28 -3.79
N VAL A 647 13.06 -6.84 -2.91
CA VAL A 647 13.44 -6.23 -1.63
C VAL A 647 14.94 -6.02 -1.62
N GLY A 648 15.38 -4.82 -1.24
CA GLY A 648 16.78 -4.50 -0.99
C GLY A 648 17.00 -4.22 0.49
N ILE A 649 18.05 -4.80 1.06
CA ILE A 649 18.50 -4.59 2.45
C ILE A 649 19.98 -4.24 2.43
N THR A 650 20.34 -3.11 3.06
CA THR A 650 21.73 -2.71 3.23
C THR A 650 22.44 -3.64 4.20
N ILE A 651 23.67 -4.02 3.83
CA ILE A 651 24.57 -4.89 4.57
C ILE A 651 25.66 -4.04 5.22
N ASN A 652 26.08 -4.44 6.42
CA ASN A 652 27.19 -3.81 7.14
C ASN A 652 28.48 -3.93 6.31
N GLU A 653 29.27 -2.86 6.23
CA GLU A 653 30.46 -2.76 5.36
C GLU A 653 31.49 -3.88 5.58
N ASP A 654 31.62 -4.35 6.83
CA ASP A 654 32.59 -5.38 7.22
C ASP A 654 32.09 -6.82 7.06
N ALA A 655 30.84 -7.01 6.62
CA ALA A 655 30.23 -8.33 6.55
C ALA A 655 30.51 -9.02 5.20
N SER A 656 30.96 -10.27 5.25
CA SER A 656 31.19 -11.15 4.09
C SER A 656 30.44 -12.48 4.25
N ASP A 657 30.29 -13.22 3.15
CA ASP A 657 29.59 -14.51 3.09
C ASP A 657 28.18 -14.45 3.68
N ILE A 658 27.30 -13.65 3.07
CA ILE A 658 26.01 -13.28 3.68
C ILE A 658 24.88 -14.19 3.24
N GLY A 659 24.08 -14.64 4.21
CA GLY A 659 22.77 -15.26 3.99
C GLY A 659 21.63 -14.33 4.41
N ILE A 660 20.56 -14.28 3.61
CA ILE A 660 19.32 -13.58 3.97
C ILE A 660 18.32 -14.60 4.50
N TYR A 661 17.71 -14.29 5.64
CA TYR A 661 16.79 -15.19 6.33
C TYR A 661 15.46 -14.51 6.61
N ARG A 662 14.36 -15.24 6.40
CA ARG A 662 12.99 -14.80 6.63
C ARG A 662 12.35 -15.56 7.79
N SER A 663 11.59 -14.84 8.63
CA SER A 663 10.67 -15.38 9.64
C SER A 663 9.39 -14.54 9.72
N ASN A 664 8.61 -14.70 10.80
CA ASN A 664 7.42 -13.90 11.12
C ASN A 664 7.48 -13.38 12.57
N THR A 665 6.72 -12.33 12.86
CA THR A 665 6.70 -11.66 14.17
C THR A 665 5.80 -12.35 15.21
N GLU A 666 5.04 -13.38 14.82
CA GLU A 666 4.15 -14.09 15.73
C GLU A 666 4.95 -14.83 16.80
N ASN A 667 5.97 -15.59 16.38
CA ASN A 667 6.78 -16.42 17.28
C ASN A 667 8.26 -16.58 16.91
N PHE A 668 8.69 -16.12 15.72
CA PHE A 668 10.05 -16.35 15.21
C PHE A 668 10.47 -17.84 15.23
N ALA A 669 9.53 -18.78 15.08
CA ALA A 669 9.78 -20.21 15.32
C ALA A 669 10.53 -20.90 14.17
N GLY A 670 10.50 -20.33 12.96
CA GLY A 670 11.20 -20.88 11.78
C GLY A 670 11.89 -19.79 10.97
N TRP A 671 13.14 -20.06 10.57
CA TRP A 671 13.91 -19.20 9.68
C TRP A 671 14.14 -19.92 8.35
N THR A 672 13.79 -19.28 7.24
CA THR A 672 13.98 -19.80 5.89
C THR A 672 15.00 -18.94 5.16
N LYS A 673 16.01 -19.56 4.55
CA LYS A 673 16.97 -18.84 3.71
C LYS A 673 16.28 -18.34 2.44
N VAL A 674 16.59 -17.13 2.03
CA VAL A 674 16.08 -16.47 0.82
C VAL A 674 17.24 -16.25 -0.13
N ASP A 675 17.08 -16.67 -1.38
CA ASP A 675 18.09 -16.45 -2.41
C ASP A 675 18.21 -14.96 -2.71
N ALA A 676 19.41 -14.43 -2.50
CA ALA A 676 19.72 -13.01 -2.64
C ALA A 676 21.01 -12.82 -3.45
N THR A 677 21.05 -11.72 -4.20
CA THR A 677 22.27 -11.25 -4.87
C THR A 677 22.85 -10.09 -4.07
N ILE A 678 24.15 -10.14 -3.76
CA ILE A 678 24.82 -9.11 -2.98
C ILE A 678 25.66 -8.26 -3.92
N ASN A 679 25.35 -6.97 -4.03
CA ASN A 679 26.07 -6.01 -4.86
C ASN A 679 26.26 -4.69 -4.11
N GLY A 680 27.49 -4.20 -4.02
CA GLY A 680 27.77 -2.86 -3.49
C GLY A 680 27.25 -2.61 -2.06
N GLY A 681 27.35 -3.61 -1.17
CA GLY A 681 26.88 -3.50 0.21
C GLY A 681 25.37 -3.61 0.38
N MET A 682 24.64 -4.12 -0.63
CA MET A 682 23.21 -4.35 -0.55
C MET A 682 22.87 -5.77 -0.99
N ALA A 683 22.01 -6.44 -0.23
CA ALA A 683 21.41 -7.71 -0.62
C ALA A 683 20.04 -7.45 -1.25
N GLU A 684 19.88 -7.89 -2.50
CA GLU A 684 18.63 -7.81 -3.25
C GLU A 684 18.04 -9.21 -3.46
N PHE A 685 16.76 -9.38 -3.16
CA PHE A 685 16.05 -10.65 -3.34
C PHE A 685 14.61 -10.43 -3.77
N GLN A 686 13.96 -11.50 -4.25
CA GLN A 686 12.55 -11.47 -4.65
C GLN A 686 11.70 -12.35 -3.74
N THR A 687 10.56 -11.83 -3.30
CA THR A 687 9.62 -12.55 -2.42
C THR A 687 8.17 -12.33 -2.85
N ASP A 688 7.33 -13.34 -2.66
CA ASP A 688 5.86 -13.24 -2.75
C ASP A 688 5.20 -13.14 -1.38
N GLN A 689 5.97 -13.09 -0.29
CA GLN A 689 5.50 -13.00 1.08
C GLN A 689 6.20 -11.88 1.85
N GLY A 690 5.45 -11.18 2.71
CA GLY A 690 6.05 -10.32 3.73
C GLY A 690 6.63 -11.15 4.87
N GLY A 691 7.12 -10.49 5.92
CA GLY A 691 7.74 -11.14 7.06
C GLY A 691 8.86 -10.31 7.65
N VAL A 692 9.62 -10.93 8.55
CA VAL A 692 10.85 -10.37 9.12
C VAL A 692 12.03 -10.93 8.35
N PHE A 693 12.85 -10.04 7.79
CA PHE A 693 14.06 -10.37 7.05
C PHE A 693 15.29 -9.89 7.81
N VAL A 694 16.37 -10.65 7.78
CA VAL A 694 17.65 -10.25 8.36
C VAL A 694 18.81 -10.88 7.60
N ALA A 695 19.89 -10.13 7.42
CA ALA A 695 21.14 -10.63 6.89
C ALA A 695 22.03 -11.14 8.01
N ARG A 696 22.62 -12.32 7.81
CA ARG A 696 23.55 -12.94 8.75
C ARG A 696 24.82 -13.37 8.00
N THR A 697 25.96 -13.31 8.66
CA THR A 697 27.19 -13.92 8.14
C THR A 697 27.08 -15.45 8.13
N GLU A 698 27.73 -16.11 7.18
CA GLU A 698 27.83 -17.56 7.02
C GLU A 698 29.30 -17.97 6.90
N SER A 699 30.03 -17.86 8.00
CA SER A 699 31.47 -18.07 8.01
C SER A 699 31.82 -19.55 7.84
N TYR A 700 32.73 -19.83 6.90
CA TYR A 700 33.32 -21.15 6.73
C TYR A 700 34.72 -21.22 7.35
N GLY A 701 35.01 -22.32 8.03
CA GLY A 701 36.36 -22.78 8.28
C GLY A 701 36.84 -23.66 7.12
N MET A 702 38.16 -23.74 6.97
CA MET A 702 38.80 -24.60 5.99
C MET A 702 39.95 -25.35 6.65
N ALA A 703 39.95 -26.67 6.54
CA ALA A 703 41.06 -27.55 6.93
C ALA A 703 41.67 -28.13 5.65
N VAL A 704 42.98 -27.97 5.42
CA VAL A 704 43.62 -28.37 4.16
C VAL A 704 44.86 -29.20 4.45
N SER A 705 44.97 -30.33 3.75
CA SER A 705 46.13 -31.20 3.85
C SER A 705 47.38 -30.57 3.23
N ALA A 706 48.56 -31.10 3.57
CA ALA A 706 49.74 -30.89 2.73
C ALA A 706 49.52 -31.51 1.32
N PRO A 707 50.23 -31.05 0.28
CA PRO A 707 50.20 -31.68 -1.03
C PRO A 707 50.70 -33.14 -0.98
N VAL A 708 49.86 -34.08 -1.38
CA VAL A 708 50.11 -35.54 -1.40
C VAL A 708 50.13 -36.08 -2.82
N GLY A 709 50.85 -37.18 -3.05
CA GLY A 709 51.16 -37.71 -4.38
C GLY A 709 52.59 -38.25 -4.41
N ARG A 710 52.78 -39.46 -5.00
CA ARG A 710 54.10 -40.09 -5.14
C ARG A 710 54.96 -39.39 -6.18
N THR A 711 54.33 -38.78 -7.18
CA THR A 711 55.00 -38.12 -8.30
C THR A 711 55.08 -36.59 -8.12
N SER A 712 55.49 -35.89 -9.18
CA SER A 712 55.43 -34.43 -9.24
C SER A 712 53.99 -33.90 -9.34
N SER A 713 53.03 -34.73 -9.76
CA SER A 713 51.61 -34.40 -9.69
C SER A 713 51.12 -34.63 -8.27
N LYS A 714 50.73 -33.56 -7.59
CA LYS A 714 50.25 -33.61 -6.21
C LYS A 714 48.90 -32.92 -6.09
N GLU A 715 48.10 -33.39 -5.15
CA GLU A 715 46.77 -32.89 -4.84
C GLU A 715 46.65 -32.59 -3.35
N GLN A 716 45.60 -31.88 -2.96
CA GLN A 716 45.30 -31.57 -1.56
C GLN A 716 43.86 -31.96 -1.28
N TYR A 717 43.64 -32.49 -0.07
CA TYR A 717 42.30 -32.63 0.48
C TYR A 717 41.94 -31.33 1.22
N ALA A 718 40.70 -30.88 1.06
CA ALA A 718 40.19 -29.71 1.77
C ALA A 718 38.79 -29.99 2.33
N TYR A 719 38.60 -29.70 3.62
CA TYR A 719 37.30 -29.69 4.27
C TYR A 719 36.83 -28.26 4.48
N PHE A 720 35.73 -27.90 3.84
CA PHE A 720 35.01 -26.66 4.13
C PHE A 720 33.87 -26.96 5.09
N TYR A 721 33.77 -26.22 6.19
CA TYR A 721 32.75 -26.46 7.22
C TYR A 721 32.22 -25.16 7.81
N ARG A 722 30.94 -25.11 8.16
CA ARG A 722 30.34 -23.92 8.79
C ARG A 722 30.77 -23.80 10.25
N LEU A 723 31.28 -22.64 10.65
CA LEU A 723 31.83 -22.42 11.99
C LEU A 723 30.78 -22.54 13.11
N LEU A 724 29.50 -22.26 12.83
CA LEU A 724 28.39 -22.46 13.77
C LEU A 724 27.98 -23.92 13.92
N THR A 725 28.21 -24.74 12.90
CA THR A 725 27.75 -26.14 12.87
C THR A 725 28.82 -27.09 13.36
N LEU A 726 30.07 -26.87 12.96
CA LEU A 726 31.18 -27.77 13.26
C LEU A 726 32.36 -27.01 13.87
N GLN A 727 33.05 -27.69 14.78
CA GLN A 727 34.36 -27.27 15.27
C GLN A 727 35.40 -28.30 14.85
N LEU A 728 36.44 -27.87 14.13
CA LEU A 728 37.63 -28.69 13.91
C LEU A 728 38.34 -28.88 15.26
N VAL A 729 38.45 -30.12 15.70
CA VAL A 729 39.10 -30.51 16.96
C VAL A 729 40.55 -30.90 16.71
N ASN A 730 40.78 -31.70 15.67
CA ASN A 730 42.11 -32.17 15.29
C ASN A 730 42.12 -32.59 13.82
N GLU A 731 43.30 -32.76 13.24
CA GLU A 731 43.49 -33.21 11.87
C GLU A 731 44.78 -34.01 11.74
N GLN A 732 44.84 -34.95 10.80
CA GLN A 732 46.04 -35.71 10.50
C GLN A 732 46.04 -36.21 9.06
N LEU A 733 47.24 -36.35 8.50
CA LEU A 733 47.46 -37.17 7.31
C LEU A 733 47.79 -38.59 7.78
N PHE A 734 47.24 -39.60 7.12
CA PHE A 734 47.57 -40.99 7.41
C PHE A 734 49.06 -41.23 7.10
N ASP A 735 49.83 -41.71 8.09
CA ASP A 735 51.24 -42.04 7.88
C ASP A 735 51.35 -43.48 7.39
N ASP A 736 51.56 -43.65 6.10
CA ASP A 736 51.77 -44.96 5.46
C ASP A 736 53.25 -45.26 5.17
N SER A 737 54.20 -44.50 5.72
CA SER A 737 55.63 -44.55 5.36
C SER A 737 56.31 -45.94 5.50
N LEU A 738 55.70 -46.87 6.25
CA LEU A 738 56.17 -48.25 6.37
C LEU A 738 55.73 -49.17 5.21
N HIS A 739 54.62 -48.85 4.56
CA HIS A 739 53.96 -49.73 3.60
C HIS A 739 53.70 -49.11 2.23
N ASP A 740 53.61 -47.77 2.15
CA ASP A 740 53.33 -47.00 0.93
C ASP A 740 52.10 -47.57 0.22
N TRP A 741 50.95 -47.51 0.89
CA TRP A 741 49.69 -48.08 0.41
C TRP A 741 48.97 -47.16 -0.55
N PHE A 742 49.08 -45.84 -0.38
CA PHE A 742 48.26 -44.88 -1.09
C PHE A 742 49.09 -44.01 -2.04
N GLU A 743 48.56 -43.69 -3.22
CA GLU A 743 49.13 -42.62 -4.04
C GLU A 743 48.99 -41.26 -3.33
N ARG A 744 47.86 -41.08 -2.62
CA ARG A 744 47.52 -39.88 -1.84
C ARG A 744 46.99 -40.28 -0.47
N ASP A 745 47.87 -40.24 0.51
CA ASP A 745 47.59 -40.55 1.91
C ASP A 745 46.28 -39.91 2.39
N PRO A 746 45.33 -40.71 2.91
CA PRO A 746 44.05 -40.18 3.37
C PRO A 746 44.22 -39.09 4.43
N TYR A 747 43.47 -38.00 4.27
CA TYR A 747 43.48 -36.88 5.20
C TYR A 747 42.24 -36.93 6.09
N THR A 748 42.46 -37.00 7.39
CA THR A 748 41.39 -37.14 8.36
C THR A 748 41.24 -35.88 9.20
N ALA A 749 40.02 -35.36 9.33
CA ALA A 749 39.66 -34.26 10.22
C ALA A 749 38.64 -34.71 11.28
N LEU A 750 38.89 -34.43 12.55
CA LEU A 750 37.97 -34.68 13.66
C LEU A 750 37.09 -33.45 13.89
N PHE A 751 35.78 -33.61 13.71
CA PHE A 751 34.81 -32.54 13.93
C PHE A 751 33.96 -32.81 15.17
N GLU A 752 33.67 -31.75 15.94
CA GLU A 752 32.63 -31.72 16.96
C GLU A 752 31.40 -30.98 16.41
N VAL A 753 30.21 -31.59 16.56
CA VAL A 753 28.94 -31.01 16.14
C VAL A 753 28.48 -30.00 17.18
N ARG A 754 28.57 -28.71 16.84
CA ARG A 754 28.09 -27.62 17.68
C ARG A 754 26.57 -27.68 17.79
N LEU A 755 26.04 -27.28 18.95
CA LEU A 755 24.61 -27.28 19.30
C LEU A 755 23.95 -28.66 19.48
N ALA A 756 24.65 -29.77 19.20
CA ALA A 756 24.20 -31.10 19.64
C ALA A 756 24.35 -31.21 21.16
N SER A 757 23.29 -31.62 21.86
CA SER A 757 23.27 -31.70 23.33
C SER A 757 24.33 -32.66 23.92
N SER A 758 24.79 -33.63 23.12
CA SER A 758 25.73 -34.68 23.49
C SER A 758 27.19 -34.40 23.19
N HIS A 759 27.56 -33.22 22.64
CA HIS A 759 28.93 -32.94 22.19
C HIS A 759 29.48 -34.02 21.23
N THR A 760 28.63 -34.51 20.31
CA THR A 760 28.96 -35.61 19.40
C THR A 760 30.13 -35.22 18.48
N LYS A 761 31.08 -36.14 18.31
CA LYS A 761 32.21 -36.00 17.39
C LYS A 761 32.16 -37.07 16.30
N PHE A 762 32.76 -36.77 15.16
CA PHE A 762 33.02 -37.75 14.11
C PHE A 762 34.28 -37.39 13.32
N ALA A 763 34.96 -38.41 12.81
CA ALA A 763 36.09 -38.25 11.90
C ALA A 763 35.61 -38.21 10.44
N ALA A 764 35.97 -37.18 9.70
CA ALA A 764 35.85 -37.13 8.24
C ALA A 764 37.17 -37.64 7.64
N ILE A 765 37.14 -38.78 6.93
CA ILE A 765 38.29 -39.40 6.27
C ILE A 765 38.15 -39.16 4.76
N GLY A 766 39.09 -38.43 4.19
CA GLY A 766 39.08 -38.01 2.79
C GLY A 766 39.96 -38.95 1.98
N PHE A 767 39.40 -39.48 0.90
CA PHE A 767 40.07 -40.47 0.07
C PHE A 767 39.85 -40.17 -1.42
N HIS A 768 40.95 -40.10 -2.16
CA HIS A 768 40.95 -40.04 -3.61
C HIS A 768 41.89 -41.12 -4.15
N ALA A 769 41.31 -42.17 -4.71
CA ALA A 769 42.05 -43.36 -5.13
C ALA A 769 42.86 -43.13 -6.42
N ASN A 770 44.01 -43.78 -6.56
CA ASN A 770 44.63 -43.93 -7.87
C ASN A 770 43.77 -44.87 -8.74
N PRO A 771 43.25 -44.44 -9.90
CA PRO A 771 42.41 -45.30 -10.74
C PRO A 771 43.12 -46.61 -11.14
N GLY A 772 44.46 -46.58 -11.31
CA GLY A 772 45.25 -47.78 -11.63
C GLY A 772 45.44 -48.77 -10.47
N ASP A 773 45.09 -48.38 -9.24
CA ASP A 773 45.31 -49.19 -8.02
C ASP A 773 44.13 -49.11 -7.02
N ALA A 774 42.96 -48.67 -7.50
CA ALA A 774 41.81 -48.30 -6.67
C ALA A 774 41.36 -49.43 -5.73
N VAL A 775 41.32 -50.66 -6.24
CA VAL A 775 40.92 -51.87 -5.49
C VAL A 775 41.89 -52.17 -4.34
N ASN A 776 43.19 -51.91 -4.51
CA ASN A 776 44.17 -52.16 -3.45
C ASN A 776 44.15 -51.04 -2.41
N GLU A 777 44.12 -49.78 -2.84
CA GLU A 777 44.03 -48.62 -1.94
C GLU A 777 42.75 -48.70 -1.07
N MET A 778 41.59 -48.99 -1.68
CA MET A 778 40.34 -49.21 -0.93
C MET A 778 40.45 -50.33 0.12
N GLY A 779 41.29 -51.33 -0.11
CA GLY A 779 41.54 -52.43 0.82
C GLY A 779 42.16 -51.97 2.15
N HIS A 780 42.84 -50.83 2.15
CA HIS A 780 43.54 -50.28 3.30
C HIS A 780 42.78 -49.17 4.03
N LEU A 781 41.60 -48.76 3.55
CA LEU A 781 40.75 -47.79 4.27
C LEU A 781 40.27 -48.28 5.64
N HIS A 782 40.17 -49.59 5.81
CA HIS A 782 39.93 -50.23 7.11
C HIS A 782 41.04 -49.92 8.12
N ASP A 783 42.30 -49.95 7.67
CA ASP A 783 43.47 -49.64 8.49
C ASP A 783 43.48 -48.15 8.88
N VAL A 784 43.09 -47.27 7.96
CA VAL A 784 42.95 -45.81 8.20
C VAL A 784 41.88 -45.53 9.26
N TYR A 785 40.71 -46.16 9.15
CA TYR A 785 39.64 -46.06 10.14
C TYR A 785 40.09 -46.53 11.51
N TYR A 786 40.70 -47.72 11.62
CA TYR A 786 41.14 -48.24 12.91
C TYR A 786 42.27 -47.44 13.53
N GLN A 787 43.22 -46.93 12.74
CA GLN A 787 44.24 -46.03 13.27
C GLN A 787 43.60 -44.75 13.81
N THR A 788 42.67 -44.15 13.07
CA THR A 788 41.92 -42.96 13.50
C THR A 788 41.19 -43.21 14.82
N MET A 789 40.47 -44.34 14.91
CA MET A 789 39.76 -44.76 16.12
C MET A 789 40.70 -44.93 17.31
N ASN A 790 41.85 -45.57 17.11
CA ASN A 790 42.82 -45.79 18.20
C ASN A 790 43.50 -44.49 18.64
N THR A 791 43.81 -43.59 17.70
CA THR A 791 44.50 -42.32 17.99
C THR A 791 43.60 -41.35 18.74
N TRP A 792 42.32 -41.25 18.37
CA TRP A 792 41.41 -40.23 18.92
C TRP A 792 40.35 -40.78 19.87
N GLY A 793 40.19 -42.10 19.96
CA GLY A 793 39.12 -42.72 20.75
C GLY A 793 37.72 -42.46 20.18
N GLU A 794 37.62 -42.09 18.90
CA GLU A 794 36.35 -41.80 18.23
C GLU A 794 36.01 -42.91 17.23
N VAL A 795 34.82 -43.50 17.37
CA VAL A 795 34.35 -44.62 16.52
C VAL A 795 33.46 -44.15 15.37
N ASN A 796 32.92 -42.94 15.48
CA ASN A 796 32.07 -42.36 14.45
C ASN A 796 32.94 -41.79 13.34
N ALA A 797 32.79 -42.30 12.11
CA ALA A 797 33.55 -41.79 10.97
C ALA A 797 32.71 -41.76 9.70
N LEU A 798 33.00 -40.78 8.84
CA LEU A 798 32.56 -40.71 7.45
C LEU A 798 33.79 -40.79 6.56
N THR A 799 33.91 -41.87 5.79
CA THR A 799 34.94 -42.01 4.76
C THR A 799 34.33 -41.62 3.42
N MET A 800 34.90 -40.64 2.73
CA MET A 800 34.29 -40.06 1.54
C MET A 800 35.30 -39.52 0.51
N GLY A 801 34.86 -39.45 -0.74
CA GLY A 801 35.62 -38.91 -1.87
C GLY A 801 35.49 -39.79 -3.11
N ASN A 802 36.44 -39.66 -4.04
CA ASN A 802 36.45 -40.41 -5.30
C ASN A 802 37.25 -41.71 -5.15
N PHE A 803 36.54 -42.83 -5.10
CA PHE A 803 37.12 -44.14 -4.84
C PHE A 803 37.45 -44.91 -6.12
N TYR A 804 36.98 -44.42 -7.28
CA TYR A 804 36.89 -45.20 -8.52
C TYR A 804 36.25 -46.59 -8.29
N ALA A 805 35.21 -46.65 -7.45
CA ALA A 805 34.61 -47.89 -6.96
C ALA A 805 33.59 -48.53 -7.91
N ASP A 806 33.78 -48.41 -9.23
CA ASP A 806 32.86 -48.98 -10.22
C ASP A 806 33.50 -49.10 -11.62
N CYS A 807 32.72 -49.57 -12.59
CA CYS A 807 33.03 -49.61 -14.02
C CYS A 807 34.33 -50.35 -14.33
N GLU A 808 35.29 -49.72 -14.99
CA GLU A 808 36.54 -50.35 -15.42
C GLU A 808 37.58 -50.49 -14.30
N TYR A 809 37.38 -49.79 -13.17
CA TYR A 809 38.37 -49.69 -12.09
C TYR A 809 38.11 -50.67 -10.94
N ALA A 810 36.84 -51.00 -10.67
CA ALA A 810 36.49 -51.99 -9.64
C ALA A 810 35.23 -52.77 -10.03
N SER A 811 35.33 -54.09 -10.07
CA SER A 811 34.14 -54.94 -10.25
C SER A 811 33.42 -55.17 -8.92
N ALA A 812 32.15 -55.60 -8.98
CA ALA A 812 31.40 -55.99 -7.79
C ALA A 812 32.10 -57.09 -6.97
N MET A 813 32.84 -58.01 -7.62
CA MET A 813 33.62 -59.04 -6.91
C MET A 813 34.84 -58.44 -6.21
N ASP A 814 35.50 -57.46 -6.83
CA ASP A 814 36.62 -56.76 -6.21
C ASP A 814 36.17 -56.05 -4.94
N LEU A 815 35.05 -55.32 -5.00
CA LEU A 815 34.47 -54.65 -3.84
C LEU A 815 34.09 -55.66 -2.75
N MET A 816 33.38 -56.75 -3.10
CA MET A 816 32.99 -57.81 -2.15
C MET A 816 34.17 -58.47 -1.43
N SER A 817 35.38 -58.39 -1.99
CA SER A 817 36.59 -58.92 -1.37
C SER A 817 37.21 -58.01 -0.29
N LYS A 818 36.76 -56.75 -0.16
CA LYS A 818 37.38 -55.76 0.73
C LYS A 818 36.68 -55.64 2.08
N PRO A 819 37.43 -55.55 3.21
CA PRO A 819 36.86 -55.42 4.55
C PRO A 819 35.86 -54.28 4.69
N ILE A 820 36.20 -53.12 4.12
CA ILE A 820 35.36 -51.93 4.15
C ILE A 820 34.01 -52.12 3.42
N TYR A 821 33.88 -53.15 2.57
CA TYR A 821 32.64 -53.49 1.90
C TYR A 821 31.93 -54.68 2.59
N TYR A 822 32.55 -55.84 2.73
CA TYR A 822 31.81 -57.02 3.23
C TYR A 822 31.39 -56.91 4.70
N ASP A 823 32.10 -56.12 5.52
CA ASP A 823 31.73 -55.90 6.92
C ASP A 823 30.64 -54.84 7.03
N ARG A 824 29.39 -55.30 6.85
CA ARG A 824 28.19 -54.46 6.92
C ARG A 824 27.80 -54.04 8.35
N VAL A 825 28.50 -54.54 9.37
CA VAL A 825 28.27 -54.15 10.76
C VAL A 825 29.05 -52.88 11.05
N ASP A 826 30.33 -52.86 10.68
CA ASP A 826 31.19 -51.71 10.95
C ASP A 826 31.06 -50.63 9.87
N TYR A 827 30.68 -50.99 8.63
CA TYR A 827 30.62 -50.06 7.49
C TYR A 827 29.28 -50.09 6.75
N HIS A 828 28.73 -48.90 6.52
CA HIS A 828 27.55 -48.72 5.67
C HIS A 828 27.85 -47.81 4.49
N TRP A 829 27.68 -48.30 3.26
CA TRP A 829 27.88 -47.54 2.02
C TRP A 829 26.57 -46.84 1.64
N TYR A 830 26.55 -45.50 1.69
CA TYR A 830 25.34 -44.71 1.42
C TYR A 830 25.12 -44.39 -0.05
N ILE A 831 26.21 -44.28 -0.82
CA ILE A 831 26.12 -44.11 -2.27
C ILE A 831 26.09 -45.49 -2.89
N GLU A 832 24.89 -45.89 -3.32
CA GLU A 832 24.62 -47.18 -3.96
C GLU A 832 25.36 -47.30 -5.30
N SER A 833 25.51 -48.52 -5.81
CA SER A 833 26.34 -48.74 -7.02
C SER A 833 25.60 -48.35 -8.30
N GLU A 834 24.31 -48.04 -8.20
CA GLU A 834 23.41 -47.60 -9.25
C GLU A 834 23.37 -46.07 -9.39
N VAL A 835 24.08 -45.33 -8.52
CA VAL A 835 24.12 -43.86 -8.54
C VAL A 835 25.26 -43.39 -9.43
N ASP A 836 24.92 -42.75 -10.55
CA ASP A 836 25.92 -42.10 -11.41
C ASP A 836 26.49 -40.85 -10.72
N THR A 837 27.79 -40.89 -10.41
CA THR A 837 28.52 -39.76 -9.83
C THR A 837 29.35 -39.00 -10.86
N THR A 838 29.21 -39.31 -12.15
CA THR A 838 29.99 -38.67 -13.23
C THR A 838 29.15 -37.65 -13.99
N THR A 839 29.74 -36.52 -14.42
CA THR A 839 29.02 -35.51 -15.22
C THR A 839 29.08 -35.79 -16.73
N ASN A 840 29.91 -36.74 -17.14
CA ASN A 840 30.07 -37.09 -18.53
C ASN A 840 28.92 -37.98 -19.01
N SER A 841 28.15 -37.50 -20.00
CA SER A 841 27.02 -38.22 -20.62
C SER A 841 27.32 -39.59 -21.23
N THR A 842 28.59 -40.01 -21.29
CA THR A 842 29.02 -41.30 -21.84
C THR A 842 29.45 -42.30 -20.77
N THR A 843 29.47 -41.87 -19.50
CA THR A 843 29.77 -42.71 -18.33
C THR A 843 28.53 -42.78 -17.45
N ASP A 844 28.41 -43.87 -16.71
CA ASP A 844 27.36 -44.13 -15.71
C ASP A 844 28.03 -44.99 -14.64
N CYS A 845 28.70 -44.33 -13.68
CA CYS A 845 29.64 -44.97 -12.77
C CYS A 845 29.53 -44.39 -11.36
N ALA A 846 29.48 -45.26 -10.35
CA ALA A 846 29.48 -44.89 -8.93
C ALA A 846 30.91 -44.74 -8.38
N TYR A 847 31.67 -43.77 -8.89
CA TYR A 847 33.07 -43.54 -8.47
C TYR A 847 33.17 -42.91 -7.08
N ASP A 848 32.34 -41.91 -6.81
CA ASP A 848 32.35 -41.17 -5.55
C ASP A 848 31.48 -41.88 -4.51
N ARG A 849 32.00 -42.02 -3.29
CA ARG A 849 31.34 -42.81 -2.24
C ARG A 849 31.32 -42.07 -0.91
N ILE A 850 30.33 -42.41 -0.09
CA ILE A 850 30.25 -42.04 1.32
C ILE A 850 29.98 -43.31 2.13
N ILE A 851 30.84 -43.58 3.10
CA ILE A 851 30.79 -44.76 3.97
C ILE A 851 30.74 -44.30 5.42
N GLY A 852 29.71 -44.72 6.17
CA GLY A 852 29.57 -44.43 7.60
C GLY A 852 30.04 -45.58 8.48
N SER A 853 30.81 -45.23 9.50
CA SER A 853 31.27 -46.13 10.57
C SER A 853 30.80 -45.63 11.93
N GLY A 854 30.54 -46.57 12.84
CA GLY A 854 30.03 -46.28 14.19
C GLY A 854 28.50 -46.14 14.23
N ILE A 855 27.86 -46.85 15.16
CA ILE A 855 26.40 -46.98 15.21
C ILE A 855 25.70 -45.63 15.39
N THR A 856 26.27 -44.71 16.17
CA THR A 856 25.66 -43.40 16.43
C THR A 856 25.62 -42.57 15.16
N LEU A 857 26.70 -42.54 14.39
CA LEU A 857 26.74 -41.83 13.11
C LEU A 857 25.84 -42.49 12.06
N GLN A 858 25.84 -43.82 11.99
CA GLN A 858 24.96 -44.53 11.06
C GLN A 858 23.47 -44.27 11.34
N MET A 859 23.09 -44.21 12.62
CA MET A 859 21.72 -43.86 13.03
C MET A 859 21.38 -42.38 12.82
N ALA A 860 22.38 -41.50 12.72
CA ALA A 860 22.17 -40.09 12.45
C ALA A 860 21.86 -39.81 10.97
N VAL A 861 22.20 -40.71 10.04
CA VAL A 861 21.90 -40.50 8.62
C VAL A 861 20.40 -40.55 8.37
N ILE A 862 19.86 -39.49 7.75
CA ILE A 862 18.45 -39.40 7.42
C ILE A 862 18.16 -40.27 6.18
N PRO A 863 17.26 -41.27 6.28
CA PRO A 863 16.96 -42.15 5.15
C PRO A 863 16.46 -41.38 3.92
N GLY A 864 16.94 -41.75 2.73
CA GLY A 864 16.55 -41.15 1.46
C GLY A 864 17.25 -39.84 1.10
N THR A 865 18.28 -39.43 1.86
CA THR A 865 19.07 -38.22 1.58
C THR A 865 20.40 -38.49 0.89
N SER A 866 20.76 -39.76 0.69
CA SER A 866 22.00 -40.20 0.05
C SER A 866 21.86 -40.24 -1.47
N ASN A 867 22.55 -39.35 -2.18
CA ASN A 867 22.56 -39.33 -3.65
C ASN A 867 23.72 -38.52 -4.24
N ALA A 868 23.86 -38.52 -5.57
CA ALA A 868 24.65 -37.53 -6.31
C ALA A 868 23.84 -36.25 -6.54
N PHE A 869 24.46 -35.09 -6.29
CA PHE A 869 23.87 -33.77 -6.48
C PHE A 869 24.06 -33.30 -7.93
N GLN A 870 23.03 -33.53 -8.74
CA GLN A 870 22.98 -33.11 -10.15
C GLN A 870 22.75 -31.59 -10.27
N PHE A 871 23.79 -30.82 -9.97
CA PHE A 871 23.75 -29.35 -9.89
C PHE A 871 23.42 -28.68 -11.23
N ASP A 872 23.68 -29.36 -12.35
CA ASP A 872 23.28 -28.90 -13.68
C ASP A 872 21.76 -28.89 -13.86
N THR A 873 21.07 -29.96 -13.43
CA THR A 873 19.62 -30.02 -13.47
C THR A 873 19.00 -29.02 -12.49
N ASN A 874 19.57 -28.92 -11.28
CA ASN A 874 19.06 -28.04 -10.23
C ASN A 874 19.26 -26.54 -10.55
N HIS A 875 20.32 -26.19 -11.28
CA HIS A 875 20.63 -24.80 -11.65
C HIS A 875 20.41 -24.48 -13.14
N GLN A 876 19.86 -25.42 -13.91
CA GLN A 876 19.60 -25.28 -15.35
C GLN A 876 20.87 -24.89 -16.14
N LEU A 877 22.00 -25.52 -15.82
CA LEU A 877 23.28 -25.22 -16.45
C LEU A 877 23.43 -25.97 -17.79
N PRO A 878 23.89 -25.29 -18.86
CA PRO A 878 24.26 -25.97 -20.10
C PRO A 878 25.46 -26.90 -19.90
N TYR A 879 25.49 -28.02 -20.63
CA TYR A 879 26.57 -29.02 -20.57
C TYR A 879 27.98 -28.44 -20.77
N GLU A 880 28.13 -27.44 -21.66
CA GLU A 880 29.43 -26.77 -21.87
C GLU A 880 29.95 -26.05 -20.63
N LYS A 881 29.05 -25.57 -19.77
CA LYS A 881 29.43 -24.96 -18.47
C LYS A 881 29.65 -26.01 -17.40
N LEU A 882 28.89 -27.12 -17.43
CA LEU A 882 29.03 -28.25 -16.51
C LEU A 882 30.47 -28.80 -16.52
N MET A 883 30.98 -29.14 -17.70
CA MET A 883 32.34 -29.71 -17.85
C MET A 883 33.48 -28.74 -17.51
N ASN A 884 33.21 -27.42 -17.45
CA ASN A 884 34.19 -26.44 -16.97
C ASN A 884 34.26 -26.37 -15.44
N VAL A 885 33.25 -26.88 -14.73
CA VAL A 885 33.21 -26.91 -13.26
C VAL A 885 33.89 -28.17 -12.75
N THR A 886 33.42 -29.35 -13.18
CA THR A 886 33.88 -30.65 -12.69
C THR A 886 33.40 -31.79 -13.61
N ASP A 887 34.15 -32.88 -13.64
CA ASP A 887 33.82 -34.16 -14.28
C ASP A 887 33.06 -35.13 -13.35
N ASN A 888 32.90 -34.78 -12.07
CA ASN A 888 32.18 -35.57 -11.06
C ASN A 888 31.10 -34.74 -10.36
N TYR A 889 29.94 -35.35 -10.09
CA TYR A 889 28.90 -34.78 -9.24
C TYR A 889 29.28 -34.93 -7.76
N PRO A 890 29.02 -33.91 -6.92
CA PRO A 890 29.14 -34.07 -5.47
C PRO A 890 28.20 -35.18 -4.97
N VAL A 891 28.67 -36.03 -4.07
CA VAL A 891 27.82 -36.97 -3.32
C VAL A 891 27.43 -36.37 -1.98
N GLU A 892 26.18 -36.56 -1.56
CA GLU A 892 25.63 -35.93 -0.36
C GLU A 892 24.85 -36.91 0.53
N ILE A 893 24.82 -36.61 1.83
CA ILE A 893 23.93 -37.21 2.84
C ILE A 893 23.50 -36.11 3.82
N GLN A 894 22.40 -36.31 4.54
CA GLN A 894 22.01 -35.47 5.67
C GLN A 894 22.11 -36.21 7.00
N LEU A 895 22.62 -35.52 8.02
CA LEU A 895 22.80 -36.05 9.37
C LEU A 895 21.88 -35.33 10.36
N ASN A 896 21.31 -36.08 11.30
CA ASN A 896 20.54 -35.58 12.42
C ASN A 896 21.08 -36.15 13.74
N PHE A 897 21.78 -35.31 14.50
CA PHE A 897 22.33 -35.65 15.82
C PHE A 897 21.43 -35.18 16.99
N PHE A 898 20.16 -34.84 16.74
CA PHE A 898 19.22 -34.29 17.73
C PHE A 898 18.45 -35.35 18.54
#